data_AF-A0A8B6GDD1-F1
#
_entry.id   AF-A0A8B6GDD1-F1
#
_cell.length_a   1.000
_cell.length_b   1.000
_cell.length_c   1.000
_cell.angle_alpha   90.00
_cell.angle_beta   90.00
_cell.angle_gamma   90.00
#
_symmetry.space_group_name_H-M   'P 1'
#
loop_
_entity.id
_entity.type
_entity.pdbx_description
1 polymer ?
#
loop_
_entity_poly.entity_id
_entity_poly.type
_entity_poly.pdbx_seq_one_letter_code
_entity_poly.pdbx_strand_id
1 'polypeptide(L)'
;MWFRRGCISCEKPSMSKSTWDWCATRVMSPRMALRLKRLAVLVKTDTMVKGTSINDVNDYLTISMWTIKVLKAFSDQSIDLYNDGRAIQLTYIKNGTHGDADQMKRLAALSVCAGFDFIKFPSTHIEAFVKEQSGYRTTLNQFPSGTVMISVSPPLDNPGEFSYAESLQHESKKPALIRSLSDSTPLSKHFKIGDFKERSTSYLRIDSTLVECLDMVKDSFKQGIDVLKAYTTKSTNMEMNSEWTQEQLDRFQMGQAVVIQNEDQTIESTTKLTKLLMSTCTPALRLQRRGLSLSIREDGVCNQQSKLRGGKYCVYVGLYPLERTEEKQYVKISTSVKLMETVNQLWKKVWENIKEYRSELTSGGPQIIPYNAEDVCKPSELGIGNEFLSFQLHHFGFCLNFKQKQRCERSMEARQAEALKLWTQMSSTASKNTLPTTEMKQAIFGCLVDVCGGCSGSGRKWDKKVKACVDVVSKYISYTRKPLVKKTDKVSIFDTENIQSAAHGLACNEGVRCVEKVQLYSMFQSTINSKYKPEPNNSIEEALFDGHDNPSPLLEIVEQFVAKQAAGNVSVYIESIRDISALRNILKVLMIYNRDIEMVTFLTLTGVKKDKLATAIQRKIETWAGSACPIWSRFAVVPYKIEDVHPSRVTRSIEDGRHRNKMKEKQRNWEIDWIMMT
;
A
#
# COMPACT_ATOMS: atom_id res chain seq x y z
N MET A 1 -14.12 -3.22 -18.10
CA MET A 1 -15.29 -3.09 -18.99
C MET A 1 -15.56 -1.60 -19.16
N TRP A 2 -15.19 -1.05 -20.31
CA TRP A 2 -15.53 0.33 -20.71
C TRP A 2 -16.94 0.36 -21.32
N PHE A 3 -17.54 1.57 -21.38
CA PHE A 3 -18.84 2.01 -21.97
C PHE A 3 -19.97 2.27 -20.93
N ARG A 4 -20.74 3.38 -20.90
CA ARG A 4 -21.25 4.34 -21.94
C ARG A 4 -21.53 5.75 -21.33
N ARG A 5 -21.02 6.88 -21.87
CA ARG A 5 -21.49 7.76 -23.01
C ARG A 5 -22.82 8.49 -22.73
N GLY A 6 -23.04 9.78 -22.98
CA GLY A 6 -22.30 10.89 -23.61
C GLY A 6 -23.31 12.04 -23.92
N CYS A 7 -22.90 13.30 -24.06
CA CYS A 7 -23.84 14.39 -24.42
C CYS A 7 -24.29 14.28 -25.89
N ILE A 8 -25.58 14.06 -26.14
CA ILE A 8 -26.21 14.21 -27.47
C ILE A 8 -27.67 14.71 -27.37
N SER A 9 -27.94 15.88 -27.96
CA SER A 9 -29.18 16.31 -28.65
C SER A 9 -28.72 17.40 -29.64
N CYS A 10 -28.71 17.32 -30.98
CA CYS A 10 -29.31 16.43 -31.98
C CYS A 10 -30.81 16.60 -32.20
N GLU A 11 -31.27 17.85 -32.24
CA GLU A 11 -32.70 18.20 -32.30
C GLU A 11 -33.45 17.82 -33.60
N LYS A 12 -32.92 16.89 -34.41
CA LYS A 12 -33.56 15.61 -34.86
C LYS A 12 -33.03 15.17 -36.25
N PRO A 13 -33.40 13.99 -36.81
CA PRO A 13 -32.91 12.72 -36.33
C PRO A 13 -32.43 11.78 -37.48
N SER A 14 -32.30 10.51 -37.12
CA SER A 14 -31.88 9.27 -37.75
C SER A 14 -32.06 8.23 -36.63
N MET A 15 -32.59 7.10 -37.01
CA MET A 15 -33.01 6.09 -36.06
C MET A 15 -32.14 4.86 -36.24
N SER A 16 -30.83 5.11 -36.30
CA SER A 16 -29.81 4.09 -36.55
C SER A 16 -29.43 3.30 -35.29
N LYS A 17 -29.20 1.99 -35.50
CA LYS A 17 -28.70 1.04 -34.50
C LYS A 17 -27.19 0.81 -34.71
N SER A 18 -26.35 1.85 -34.65
CA SER A 18 -24.89 1.65 -34.58
C SER A 18 -24.15 2.86 -34.02
N THR A 19 -22.98 2.60 -33.46
CA THR A 19 -22.47 3.20 -32.21
C THR A 19 -21.76 4.56 -32.32
N TRP A 20 -21.90 5.30 -33.41
CA TRP A 20 -21.19 6.59 -33.62
C TRP A 20 -22.09 7.75 -34.09
N ASP A 21 -23.38 7.48 -34.20
CA ASP A 21 -24.44 8.38 -34.64
C ASP A 21 -24.80 9.38 -33.50
N TRP A 22 -24.56 10.72 -33.51
CA TRP A 22 -24.42 11.71 -34.60
C TRP A 22 -23.72 13.06 -34.27
N CYS A 23 -22.76 13.13 -33.36
CA CYS A 23 -22.11 14.43 -33.04
C CYS A 23 -20.70 14.61 -33.61
N ALA A 24 -19.97 13.53 -33.88
CA ALA A 24 -18.53 13.61 -34.20
C ALA A 24 -18.22 14.32 -35.53
N THR A 25 -19.10 14.27 -36.53
CA THR A 25 -18.92 14.98 -37.82
C THR A 25 -19.17 16.48 -37.73
N ARG A 26 -19.76 16.97 -36.63
CA ARG A 26 -19.96 18.40 -36.34
C ARG A 26 -18.87 18.99 -35.44
N VAL A 27 -17.99 18.16 -34.88
CA VAL A 27 -16.83 18.61 -34.10
C VAL A 27 -15.69 18.96 -35.06
N MET A 28 -15.38 20.25 -35.16
CA MET A 28 -14.35 20.78 -36.05
C MET A 28 -13.68 22.00 -35.43
N SER A 29 -12.47 22.35 -35.90
CA SER A 29 -11.80 23.57 -35.44
C SER A 29 -12.60 24.83 -35.82
N PRO A 30 -12.48 25.96 -35.08
CA PRO A 30 -13.21 27.19 -35.44
C PRO A 30 -12.87 27.68 -36.85
N ARG A 31 -11.62 27.53 -37.29
CA ARG A 31 -11.18 27.80 -38.68
C ARG A 31 -11.93 26.92 -39.67
N MET A 32 -12.03 25.62 -39.42
CA MET A 32 -12.80 24.69 -40.27
C MET A 32 -14.28 25.10 -40.37
N ALA A 33 -14.91 25.43 -39.24
CA ALA A 33 -16.31 25.87 -39.20
C ALA A 33 -16.54 27.15 -40.02
N LEU A 34 -15.64 28.12 -39.92
CA LEU A 34 -15.74 29.38 -40.68
C LEU A 34 -15.61 29.14 -42.19
N ARG A 35 -14.67 28.28 -42.62
CA ARG A 35 -14.47 27.94 -44.04
C ARG A 35 -15.68 27.18 -44.59
N LEU A 36 -16.20 26.23 -43.83
CA LEU A 36 -17.38 25.48 -44.21
C LEU A 36 -18.63 26.38 -44.33
N LYS A 37 -18.81 27.34 -43.42
CA LYS A 37 -19.89 28.33 -43.49
C LYS A 37 -19.79 29.21 -44.75
N ARG A 38 -18.57 29.67 -45.10
CA ARG A 38 -18.33 30.43 -46.33
C ARG A 38 -18.60 29.60 -47.59
N LEU A 39 -18.15 28.35 -47.61
CA LEU A 39 -18.42 27.43 -48.71
C LEU A 39 -19.92 27.21 -48.93
N ALA A 40 -20.68 27.01 -47.85
CA ALA A 40 -22.12 26.85 -47.93
C ALA A 40 -22.82 28.07 -48.58
N VAL A 41 -22.35 29.29 -48.25
CA VAL A 41 -22.84 30.53 -48.88
C VAL A 41 -22.48 30.57 -50.37
N LEU A 42 -21.22 30.28 -50.72
CA LEU A 42 -20.74 30.29 -52.11
C LEU A 42 -21.47 29.28 -53.00
N VAL A 43 -21.75 28.08 -52.48
CA VAL A 43 -22.52 27.05 -53.20
C VAL A 43 -23.98 27.49 -53.40
N LYS A 44 -24.57 28.19 -52.42
CA LYS A 44 -25.93 28.73 -52.53
C LYS A 44 -26.02 29.86 -53.57
N THR A 45 -25.05 30.78 -53.61
CA THR A 45 -25.04 31.86 -54.60
C THR A 45 -24.73 31.35 -56.00
N ASP A 46 -23.82 30.39 -56.15
CA ASP A 46 -23.48 29.78 -57.43
C ASP A 46 -24.64 29.04 -58.11
N THR A 47 -25.60 28.55 -57.30
CA THR A 47 -26.80 27.85 -57.76
C THR A 47 -27.97 28.81 -58.06
N MET A 48 -28.10 29.92 -57.33
CA MET A 48 -29.14 30.94 -57.58
C MET A 48 -28.96 31.70 -58.90
N VAL A 49 -27.73 31.87 -59.38
CA VAL A 49 -27.44 32.52 -60.68
C VAL A 49 -27.94 31.70 -61.89
N LYS A 50 -28.32 30.43 -61.69
CA LYS A 50 -28.83 29.53 -62.75
C LYS A 50 -30.35 29.30 -62.73
N GLY A 51 -31.12 30.14 -62.04
CA GLY A 51 -32.56 30.32 -62.31
C GLY A 51 -33.50 29.26 -61.75
N THR A 52 -33.72 29.29 -60.43
CA THR A 52 -34.99 28.82 -59.82
C THR A 52 -35.29 29.69 -58.59
N SER A 53 -36.37 30.47 -58.68
CA SER A 53 -36.98 31.26 -57.60
C SER A 53 -37.90 30.37 -56.76
N ILE A 54 -37.77 30.36 -55.43
CA ILE A 54 -38.83 29.95 -54.50
C ILE A 54 -38.76 30.80 -53.21
N ASN A 55 -39.89 31.41 -52.90
CA ASN A 55 -40.27 31.97 -51.60
C ASN A 55 -40.35 30.85 -50.55
N ASP A 56 -39.59 30.93 -49.45
CA ASP A 56 -40.10 30.60 -48.11
C ASP A 56 -39.04 30.91 -47.04
N VAL A 57 -39.51 31.59 -46.00
CA VAL A 57 -38.77 32.01 -44.82
C VAL A 57 -39.05 30.99 -43.71
N ASN A 58 -37.99 30.65 -42.97
CA ASN A 58 -37.90 29.71 -41.83
C ASN A 58 -37.40 28.31 -42.21
N ASP A 59 -36.08 28.12 -42.16
CA ASP A 59 -35.52 26.96 -41.44
C ASP A 59 -34.01 27.07 -41.21
N TYR A 60 -33.63 26.70 -39.99
CA TYR A 60 -32.26 26.67 -39.50
C TYR A 60 -31.45 25.63 -40.25
N LEU A 61 -30.37 26.07 -40.90
CA LEU A 61 -29.25 25.32 -41.50
C LEU A 61 -29.46 23.82 -41.76
N THR A 62 -30.52 23.50 -42.50
CA THR A 62 -30.64 22.28 -43.29
C THR A 62 -30.65 22.78 -44.72
N ILE A 63 -29.61 22.47 -45.49
CA ILE A 63 -29.45 22.93 -46.88
C ILE A 63 -30.61 22.31 -47.67
N SER A 64 -31.73 23.03 -47.79
CA SER A 64 -32.93 22.55 -48.46
C SER A 64 -32.62 22.33 -49.95
N MET A 65 -32.88 21.09 -50.38
CA MET A 65 -32.68 20.48 -51.71
C MET A 65 -31.26 20.07 -52.17
N TRP A 66 -30.20 20.27 -51.38
CA TRP A 66 -28.82 19.93 -51.79
C TRP A 66 -28.00 19.52 -50.56
N THR A 67 -27.40 18.32 -50.51
CA THR A 67 -26.75 17.83 -49.26
C THR A 67 -25.25 17.66 -49.44
N ILE A 68 -24.43 18.36 -48.64
CA ILE A 68 -23.01 18.03 -48.48
C ILE A 68 -22.92 16.93 -47.42
N LYS A 69 -22.58 15.70 -47.83
CA LYS A 69 -22.38 14.59 -46.88
C LYS A 69 -20.93 14.54 -46.44
N VAL A 70 -20.71 14.68 -45.14
CA VAL A 70 -19.41 14.48 -44.48
C VAL A 70 -19.22 12.97 -44.28
N LEU A 71 -18.36 12.37 -45.10
CA LEU A 71 -17.95 10.99 -44.95
C LEU A 71 -16.76 10.94 -43.97
N LYS A 72 -16.77 10.03 -43.00
CA LYS A 72 -15.55 9.66 -42.27
C LYS A 72 -15.54 8.14 -42.12
N ALA A 73 -14.43 7.51 -42.49
CA ALA A 73 -14.13 6.12 -42.17
C ALA A 73 -12.65 6.03 -41.73
N PHE A 74 -12.41 5.29 -40.65
CA PHE A 74 -11.07 5.04 -40.10
C PHE A 74 -10.42 3.83 -40.80
N SER A 75 -9.10 3.92 -41.07
CA SER A 75 -8.11 2.86 -40.78
C SER A 75 -6.71 3.35 -41.17
N ASP A 76 -5.75 3.11 -40.29
CA ASP A 76 -4.30 3.00 -40.50
C ASP A 76 -3.51 4.11 -41.24
N GLN A 77 -2.59 4.69 -40.47
CA GLN A 77 -1.30 5.25 -40.89
C GLN A 77 -1.21 6.56 -41.69
N SER A 78 -2.28 7.33 -41.90
CA SER A 78 -2.06 8.75 -42.23
C SER A 78 -3.20 9.68 -41.85
N ILE A 79 -2.79 10.86 -41.36
CA ILE A 79 -3.52 12.13 -41.24
C ILE A 79 -4.09 12.44 -39.84
N ASP A 80 -3.23 12.97 -38.95
CA ASP A 80 -3.56 13.63 -37.67
C ASP A 80 -4.68 14.68 -37.79
N LEU A 81 -4.80 15.32 -38.96
CA LEU A 81 -5.70 16.44 -39.19
C LEU A 81 -7.20 16.08 -39.08
N TYR A 82 -7.59 14.84 -39.40
CA TYR A 82 -8.98 14.40 -39.25
C TYR A 82 -9.38 14.21 -37.79
N ASN A 83 -8.44 13.85 -36.92
CA ASN A 83 -8.68 13.69 -35.48
C ASN A 83 -8.73 15.04 -34.75
N ASP A 84 -7.98 16.02 -35.26
CA ASP A 84 -7.99 17.40 -34.75
C ASP A 84 -9.18 18.26 -35.24
N GLY A 85 -10.10 17.68 -36.03
CA GLY A 85 -11.20 18.44 -36.64
C GLY A 85 -10.73 19.48 -37.66
N ARG A 86 -9.56 19.25 -38.27
CA ARG A 86 -8.91 20.11 -39.28
C ARG A 86 -8.99 19.55 -40.71
N ALA A 87 -9.67 18.43 -40.90
CA ALA A 87 -9.91 17.82 -42.20
C ALA A 87 -11.36 17.35 -42.32
N ILE A 88 -11.95 17.49 -43.52
CA ILE A 88 -13.33 17.12 -43.81
C ILE A 88 -13.45 16.59 -45.24
N GLN A 89 -14.28 15.57 -45.44
CA GLN A 89 -14.65 15.10 -46.77
C GLN A 89 -15.98 15.72 -47.20
N LEU A 90 -16.02 16.27 -48.42
CA LEU A 90 -17.14 16.97 -49.00
C LEU A 90 -17.60 16.23 -50.25
N THR A 91 -18.91 16.12 -50.41
CA THR A 91 -19.55 15.54 -51.60
C THR A 91 -20.69 16.44 -52.04
N TYR A 92 -21.06 16.37 -53.31
CA TYR A 92 -22.25 17.02 -53.84
C TYR A 92 -23.38 15.98 -53.94
N ILE A 93 -24.56 16.27 -53.37
CA ILE A 93 -25.74 15.40 -53.49
C ILE A 93 -26.93 16.23 -53.96
N LYS A 94 -27.54 15.79 -55.06
CA LYS A 94 -28.79 16.35 -55.62
C LYS A 94 -29.84 15.23 -55.66
N ASN A 95 -30.99 15.44 -55.04
CA ASN A 95 -32.11 14.47 -54.98
C ASN A 95 -31.69 13.02 -54.61
N GLY A 96 -30.76 12.88 -53.65
CA GLY A 96 -30.27 11.57 -53.19
C GLY A 96 -29.21 10.91 -54.08
N THR A 97 -28.88 11.50 -55.24
CA THR A 97 -27.82 11.04 -56.15
C THR A 97 -26.55 11.89 -56.03
N HIS A 98 -25.38 11.25 -56.13
CA HIS A 98 -24.09 11.93 -56.14
C HIS A 98 -23.97 12.85 -57.37
N GLY A 99 -23.38 14.03 -57.19
CA GLY A 99 -23.12 14.98 -58.27
C GLY A 99 -22.19 14.41 -59.32
N ASP A 100 -22.37 14.87 -60.56
CA ASP A 100 -21.50 14.53 -61.68
C ASP A 100 -20.07 15.10 -61.51
N ALA A 101 -19.15 14.65 -62.38
CA ALA A 101 -17.74 15.03 -62.30
C ALA A 101 -17.53 16.56 -62.43
N ASP A 102 -18.37 17.27 -63.16
CA ASP A 102 -18.24 18.72 -63.37
C ASP A 102 -18.75 19.51 -62.15
N GLN A 103 -19.80 19.05 -61.49
CA GLN A 103 -20.27 19.58 -60.21
C GLN A 103 -19.23 19.39 -59.11
N MET A 104 -18.56 18.24 -59.10
CA MET A 104 -17.48 17.97 -58.14
C MET A 104 -16.24 18.84 -58.38
N LYS A 105 -15.84 19.07 -59.64
CA LYS A 105 -14.78 20.04 -59.98
C LYS A 105 -15.15 21.46 -59.55
N ARG A 106 -16.41 21.86 -59.74
CA ARG A 106 -16.90 23.18 -59.35
C ARG A 106 -16.93 23.35 -57.82
N LEU A 107 -17.35 22.32 -57.08
CA LEU A 107 -17.31 22.30 -55.62
C LEU A 107 -15.87 22.39 -55.09
N ALA A 108 -14.90 21.79 -55.78
CA ALA A 108 -13.49 21.95 -55.44
C ALA A 108 -13.01 23.40 -55.64
N ALA A 109 -13.37 24.03 -56.75
CA ALA A 109 -13.05 25.44 -57.00
C ALA A 109 -13.69 26.38 -55.97
N LEU A 110 -14.97 26.18 -55.64
CA LEU A 110 -15.65 26.95 -54.60
C LEU A 110 -15.04 26.72 -53.22
N SER A 111 -14.53 25.52 -52.94
CA SER A 111 -13.79 25.24 -51.71
C SER A 111 -12.47 26.03 -51.65
N VAL A 112 -11.76 26.19 -52.78
CA VAL A 112 -10.59 27.08 -52.83
C VAL A 112 -11.01 28.51 -52.52
N CYS A 113 -12.08 29.01 -53.15
CA CYS A 113 -12.61 30.34 -52.91
C CYS A 113 -13.11 30.56 -51.48
N ALA A 114 -13.63 29.51 -50.81
CA ALA A 114 -14.04 29.57 -49.42
C ALA A 114 -12.86 29.75 -48.44
N GLY A 115 -11.63 29.50 -48.90
CA GLY A 115 -10.39 29.74 -48.17
C GLY A 115 -9.90 28.53 -47.37
N PHE A 116 -10.21 27.31 -47.81
CA PHE A 116 -9.57 26.10 -47.28
C PHE A 116 -8.07 26.14 -47.61
N ASP A 117 -7.24 25.68 -46.68
CA ASP A 117 -5.79 25.83 -46.78
C ASP A 117 -5.17 24.78 -47.72
N PHE A 118 -5.80 23.62 -47.87
CA PHE A 118 -5.44 22.59 -48.86
C PHE A 118 -6.68 21.79 -49.28
N ILE A 119 -6.74 21.40 -50.55
CA ILE A 119 -7.84 20.63 -51.11
C ILE A 119 -7.28 19.53 -51.99
N LYS A 120 -7.79 18.31 -51.82
CA LYS A 120 -7.47 17.14 -52.65
C LYS A 120 -8.74 16.57 -53.25
N PHE A 121 -8.71 16.26 -54.55
CA PHE A 121 -9.87 15.73 -55.27
C PHE A 121 -9.58 14.30 -55.80
N PRO A 122 -9.78 13.26 -54.98
CA PRO A 122 -9.44 11.88 -55.35
C PRO A 122 -10.38 11.21 -56.38
N SER A 123 -11.59 11.73 -56.63
CA SER A 123 -12.50 11.46 -57.78
C SER A 123 -13.97 11.49 -57.36
N THR A 124 -14.33 10.85 -56.25
CA THR A 124 -15.73 10.67 -55.77
C THR A 124 -16.14 11.62 -54.65
N HIS A 125 -15.17 12.31 -54.06
CA HIS A 125 -15.33 13.26 -52.98
C HIS A 125 -14.17 14.26 -53.02
N ILE A 126 -14.30 15.36 -52.28
CA ILE A 126 -13.24 16.35 -52.05
C ILE A 126 -12.79 16.23 -50.62
N GLU A 127 -11.49 16.15 -50.38
CA GLU A 127 -10.91 16.28 -49.05
C GLU A 127 -10.43 17.71 -48.87
N ALA A 128 -10.95 18.40 -47.86
CA ALA A 128 -10.63 19.79 -47.57
C ALA A 128 -9.99 19.91 -46.18
N PHE A 129 -8.91 20.69 -46.10
CA PHE A 129 -8.07 20.79 -44.91
C PHE A 129 -7.86 22.26 -44.51
N VAL A 130 -7.66 22.49 -43.21
CA VAL A 130 -7.28 23.80 -42.68
C VAL A 130 -5.99 23.71 -41.86
N LYS A 131 -5.20 24.79 -41.87
CA LYS A 131 -4.04 24.97 -41.00
C LYS A 131 -4.45 24.99 -39.53
N GLU A 132 -3.49 24.76 -38.65
CA GLU A 132 -3.66 25.01 -37.22
C GLU A 132 -4.07 26.46 -36.97
N GLN A 133 -4.99 26.65 -36.02
CA GLN A 133 -5.40 27.97 -35.57
C GLN A 133 -4.76 28.23 -34.22
N SER A 134 -4.11 29.38 -34.05
CA SER A 134 -3.70 29.86 -32.73
C SER A 134 -4.95 30.09 -31.86
N GLY A 135 -4.99 29.44 -30.71
CA GLY A 135 -6.13 29.46 -29.80
C GLY A 135 -5.95 28.49 -28.63
N TYR A 136 -6.81 28.61 -27.63
CA TYR A 136 -6.71 27.85 -26.38
C TYR A 136 -7.03 26.36 -26.59
N ARG A 137 -6.10 25.48 -26.21
CA ARG A 137 -6.39 24.06 -26.05
C ARG A 137 -7.02 23.86 -24.67
N THR A 138 -8.29 23.46 -24.63
CA THR A 138 -8.99 23.21 -23.36
C THR A 138 -8.51 21.87 -22.79
N THR A 139 -7.44 21.88 -22.00
CA THR A 139 -7.09 20.70 -21.18
C THR A 139 -8.01 20.66 -19.97
N LEU A 140 -8.77 19.58 -19.86
CA LEU A 140 -9.67 19.30 -18.74
C LEU A 140 -8.87 18.70 -17.59
N ASN A 141 -8.87 19.36 -16.43
CA ASN A 141 -8.31 18.81 -15.21
C ASN A 141 -9.45 18.31 -14.33
N GLN A 142 -9.47 17.01 -14.06
CA GLN A 142 -10.47 16.40 -13.19
C GLN A 142 -9.94 16.35 -11.75
N PHE A 143 -10.77 16.83 -10.82
CA PHE A 143 -10.50 16.79 -9.39
C PHE A 143 -11.35 15.73 -8.67
N PRO A 144 -10.98 15.31 -7.44
CA PRO A 144 -11.69 14.27 -6.68
C PRO A 144 -13.20 14.52 -6.51
N SER A 145 -13.64 15.78 -6.43
CA SER A 145 -15.07 16.14 -6.37
C SER A 145 -15.85 15.83 -7.66
N GLY A 146 -15.17 15.46 -8.75
CA GLY A 146 -15.75 15.37 -10.09
C GLY A 146 -15.77 16.71 -10.83
N THR A 147 -15.40 17.82 -10.18
CA THR A 147 -15.29 19.13 -10.82
C THR A 147 -14.23 19.09 -11.92
N VAL A 148 -14.61 19.53 -13.11
CA VAL A 148 -13.71 19.66 -14.25
C VAL A 148 -13.33 21.12 -14.43
N MET A 149 -12.03 21.41 -14.28
CA MET A 149 -11.50 22.76 -14.42
C MET A 149 -10.87 22.95 -15.79
N ILE A 150 -11.08 24.14 -16.35
CA ILE A 150 -10.54 24.54 -17.64
C ILE A 150 -9.16 25.17 -17.43
N SER A 151 -8.17 24.62 -18.13
CA SER A 151 -6.83 25.21 -18.17
C SER A 151 -6.80 26.48 -19.02
N VAL A 152 -6.03 27.47 -18.60
CA VAL A 152 -5.87 28.76 -19.28
C VAL A 152 -4.39 29.06 -19.53
N SER A 153 -4.09 29.88 -20.54
CA SER A 153 -2.76 30.45 -20.72
C SER A 153 -2.52 31.60 -19.73
N PRO A 154 -1.26 31.88 -19.35
CA PRO A 154 -0.91 33.09 -18.61
C PRO A 154 -1.43 34.37 -19.30
N PRO A 155 -1.79 35.43 -18.54
CA PRO A 155 -2.11 36.74 -19.09
C PRO A 155 -0.96 37.29 -19.96
N LEU A 156 -1.31 37.95 -21.07
CA LEU A 156 -0.33 38.55 -21.98
C LEU A 156 0.42 39.72 -21.35
N ASP A 157 -0.21 40.42 -20.40
CA ASP A 157 0.33 41.62 -19.78
C ASP A 157 1.47 41.32 -18.80
N ASN A 158 1.54 40.07 -18.30
CA ASN A 158 2.63 39.61 -17.45
C ASN A 158 2.83 38.09 -17.58
N PRO A 159 3.45 37.62 -18.69
CA PRO A 159 3.60 36.19 -18.97
C PRO A 159 4.59 35.53 -18.00
N GLY A 160 5.50 36.31 -17.40
CA GLY A 160 6.51 35.83 -16.47
C GLY A 160 5.95 35.48 -15.08
N GLU A 161 4.88 36.15 -14.63
CA GLU A 161 4.32 35.99 -13.29
C GLU A 161 3.85 34.57 -12.99
N PHE A 162 3.16 33.99 -13.98
CA PHE A 162 2.60 32.66 -13.91
C PHE A 162 3.43 31.66 -14.71
N SER A 163 4.71 31.96 -14.99
CA SER A 163 5.59 30.99 -15.65
C SER A 163 5.88 29.79 -14.72
N TYR A 164 6.29 28.66 -15.28
CA TYR A 164 6.83 27.57 -14.47
C TYR A 164 8.24 27.94 -14.01
N ALA A 165 8.61 27.52 -12.80
CA ALA A 165 9.96 27.72 -12.28
C ALA A 165 10.99 27.09 -13.23
N GLU A 166 12.06 27.83 -13.54
CA GLU A 166 13.06 27.46 -14.55
C GLU A 166 13.71 26.10 -14.27
N SER A 167 14.05 25.86 -13.00
CA SER A 167 14.59 24.61 -12.47
C SER A 167 13.70 23.38 -12.72
N LEU A 168 12.38 23.56 -12.80
CA LEU A 168 11.38 22.48 -12.93
C LEU A 168 10.70 22.48 -14.30
N GLN A 169 11.19 23.26 -15.28
CA GLN A 169 10.61 23.32 -16.61
C GLN A 169 10.73 22.03 -17.42
N HIS A 170 11.55 21.06 -17.02
CA HIS A 170 11.69 19.79 -17.74
C HIS A 170 10.87 18.65 -17.15
N GLU A 171 10.11 18.89 -16.07
CA GLU A 171 9.33 17.84 -15.44
C GLU A 171 8.17 17.34 -16.30
N SER A 172 7.93 16.03 -16.24
CA SER A 172 6.91 15.33 -17.02
C SER A 172 5.47 15.66 -16.58
N LYS A 173 5.25 16.02 -15.31
CA LYS A 173 3.95 16.40 -14.77
C LYS A 173 3.97 17.85 -14.31
N LYS A 174 3.20 18.68 -15.00
CA LYS A 174 3.03 20.09 -14.66
C LYS A 174 1.54 20.42 -14.51
N PRO A 175 1.08 20.79 -13.30
CA PRO A 175 -0.28 21.28 -13.12
C PRO A 175 -0.53 22.50 -13.99
N ALA A 176 -1.60 22.44 -14.79
CA ALA A 176 -1.95 23.54 -15.67
C ALA A 176 -2.43 24.76 -14.86
N LEU A 177 -2.28 25.94 -15.44
CA LEU A 177 -2.82 27.17 -14.85
C LEU A 177 -4.34 27.17 -15.01
N ILE A 178 -5.04 27.51 -13.93
CA ILE A 178 -6.50 27.55 -13.86
C ILE A 178 -6.91 28.97 -13.48
N ARG A 179 -7.97 29.49 -14.12
CA ARG A 179 -8.61 30.74 -13.69
C ARG A 179 -9.74 30.41 -12.71
N SER A 180 -9.64 30.92 -11.48
CA SER A 180 -10.71 30.85 -10.49
C SER A 180 -11.76 31.91 -10.78
N LEU A 181 -13.01 31.47 -10.93
CA LEU A 181 -14.19 32.36 -10.96
C LEU A 181 -14.88 32.46 -9.60
N SER A 182 -14.68 31.46 -8.74
CA SER A 182 -15.24 31.41 -7.39
C SER A 182 -14.37 30.56 -6.47
N ASP A 183 -14.04 31.13 -5.31
CA ASP A 183 -13.24 30.47 -4.28
C ASP A 183 -14.01 29.38 -3.52
N SER A 184 -15.34 29.37 -3.63
CA SER A 184 -16.21 28.33 -3.06
C SER A 184 -16.28 27.06 -3.90
N THR A 185 -15.68 27.04 -5.09
CA THR A 185 -15.74 25.87 -5.99
C THR A 185 -15.05 24.67 -5.33
N PRO A 186 -15.73 23.52 -5.17
CA PRO A 186 -15.18 22.35 -4.50
C PRO A 186 -14.19 21.60 -5.39
N LEU A 187 -12.99 21.34 -4.86
CA LEU A 187 -11.97 20.48 -5.47
C LEU A 187 -12.05 19.05 -4.95
N SER A 188 -12.50 18.86 -3.72
CA SER A 188 -12.73 17.54 -3.12
C SER A 188 -13.90 17.60 -2.14
N LYS A 189 -14.10 16.54 -1.36
CA LYS A 189 -15.11 16.52 -0.30
C LYS A 189 -14.84 17.60 0.75
N HIS A 190 -13.57 17.83 1.08
CA HIS A 190 -13.18 18.71 2.19
C HIS A 190 -12.48 20.00 1.79
N PHE A 191 -12.08 20.17 0.53
CA PHE A 191 -11.30 21.33 0.09
C PHE A 191 -11.91 22.04 -1.12
N LYS A 192 -11.74 23.36 -1.15
CA LYS A 192 -12.21 24.29 -2.19
C LYS A 192 -11.06 25.09 -2.79
N ILE A 193 -11.30 25.77 -3.92
CA ILE A 193 -10.28 26.60 -4.59
C ILE A 193 -9.66 27.63 -3.64
N GLY A 194 -10.48 28.28 -2.81
CA GLY A 194 -10.02 29.31 -1.87
C GLY A 194 -8.99 28.82 -0.85
N ASP A 195 -8.90 27.52 -0.59
CA ASP A 195 -7.93 26.94 0.34
C ASP A 195 -6.52 26.88 -0.28
N PHE A 196 -6.43 26.82 -1.61
CA PHE A 196 -5.15 26.70 -2.34
C PHE A 196 -4.78 27.94 -3.16
N LYS A 197 -5.72 28.86 -3.37
CA LYS A 197 -5.54 30.05 -4.19
C LYS A 197 -4.92 31.18 -3.38
N GLU A 198 -3.97 31.88 -3.98
CA GLU A 198 -3.45 33.14 -3.44
C GLU A 198 -4.52 34.25 -3.50
N ARG A 199 -4.70 35.02 -2.41
CA ARG A 199 -5.78 36.02 -2.30
C ARG A 199 -5.68 37.15 -3.32
N SER A 200 -4.47 37.53 -3.72
CA SER A 200 -4.19 38.64 -4.64
C SER A 200 -4.42 38.28 -6.10
N THR A 201 -4.68 37.01 -6.43
CA THR A 201 -4.73 36.56 -7.83
C THR A 201 -6.03 35.80 -8.16
N SER A 202 -6.42 35.88 -9.44
CA SER A 202 -7.53 35.10 -9.99
C SER A 202 -7.07 33.78 -10.63
N TYR A 203 -5.79 33.46 -10.54
CA TYR A 203 -5.19 32.28 -11.15
C TYR A 203 -4.57 31.38 -10.09
N LEU A 204 -4.61 30.07 -10.30
CA LEU A 204 -3.89 29.11 -9.46
C LEU A 204 -3.36 27.94 -10.27
N ARG A 205 -2.35 27.26 -9.72
CA ARG A 205 -1.99 25.90 -10.06
C ARG A 205 -2.19 25.01 -8.85
N ILE A 206 -2.80 23.85 -9.05
CA ILE A 206 -2.88 22.84 -7.99
C ILE A 206 -2.89 21.45 -8.62
N ASP A 207 -2.03 20.59 -8.10
CA ASP A 207 -1.96 19.19 -8.50
C ASP A 207 -3.11 18.39 -7.90
N SER A 208 -3.92 17.75 -8.75
CA SER A 208 -5.09 16.98 -8.27
C SER A 208 -4.70 15.81 -7.36
N THR A 209 -3.51 15.24 -7.53
CA THR A 209 -3.00 14.14 -6.68
C THR A 209 -2.70 14.63 -5.26
N LEU A 210 -2.26 15.88 -5.13
CA LEU A 210 -2.02 16.50 -3.83
C LEU A 210 -3.35 16.70 -3.10
N VAL A 211 -4.38 17.17 -3.81
CA VAL A 211 -5.72 17.32 -3.26
C VAL A 211 -6.30 15.97 -2.82
N GLU A 212 -6.19 14.93 -3.66
CA GLU A 212 -6.66 13.57 -3.34
C GLU A 212 -6.00 13.02 -2.07
N CYS A 213 -4.67 13.15 -1.96
CA CYS A 213 -3.90 12.79 -0.78
C CYS A 213 -4.42 13.49 0.48
N LEU A 214 -4.59 14.81 0.43
CA LEU A 214 -5.05 15.60 1.58
C LEU A 214 -6.49 15.27 1.97
N ASP A 215 -7.36 15.00 1.00
CA ASP A 215 -8.77 14.65 1.24
C ASP A 215 -8.88 13.34 2.03
N MET A 216 -8.12 12.32 1.64
CA MET A 216 -8.06 11.03 2.36
C MET A 216 -7.48 11.17 3.77
N VAL A 217 -6.46 12.02 3.93
CA VAL A 217 -5.85 12.29 5.25
C VAL A 217 -6.85 13.00 6.15
N LYS A 218 -7.62 13.96 5.62
CA LYS A 218 -8.65 14.68 6.36
C LYS A 218 -9.80 13.78 6.79
N ASP A 219 -10.22 12.82 5.97
CA ASP A 219 -11.19 11.78 6.36
C ASP A 219 -10.68 10.92 7.55
N SER A 220 -9.37 10.70 7.64
CA SER A 220 -8.76 9.81 8.64
C SER A 220 -8.28 10.53 9.91
N PHE A 221 -8.17 11.86 9.88
CA PHE A 221 -7.58 12.65 10.95
C PHE A 221 -8.64 13.45 11.73
N LYS A 222 -9.00 12.98 12.92
CA LYS A 222 -10.09 13.54 13.75
C LYS A 222 -9.89 15.01 14.17
N GLN A 223 -8.67 15.52 14.18
CA GLN A 223 -8.29 16.83 14.76
C GLN A 223 -8.31 17.98 13.73
N GLY A 224 -8.87 17.74 12.54
CA GLY A 224 -8.97 18.75 11.49
C GLY A 224 -7.61 19.08 10.84
N ILE A 225 -7.69 19.58 9.60
CA ILE A 225 -6.54 20.04 8.81
C ILE A 225 -6.96 21.26 8.02
N ASP A 226 -6.16 22.31 8.15
CA ASP A 226 -6.29 23.56 7.41
C ASP A 226 -5.07 23.79 6.52
N VAL A 227 -5.32 24.35 5.34
CA VAL A 227 -4.27 24.77 4.41
C VAL A 227 -3.91 26.21 4.74
N LEU A 228 -2.66 26.43 5.19
CA LEU A 228 -2.15 27.76 5.50
C LEU A 228 -1.57 28.45 4.27
N LYS A 229 -0.90 27.68 3.41
CA LYS A 229 -0.22 28.18 2.23
C LYS A 229 -0.22 27.11 1.14
N ALA A 230 -0.31 27.54 -0.12
CA ALA A 230 -0.33 26.65 -1.27
C ALA A 230 0.33 27.35 -2.46
N TYR A 231 -0.38 27.45 -3.58
CA TYR A 231 0.14 28.09 -4.78
C TYR A 231 0.60 29.53 -4.52
N THR A 232 1.77 29.87 -5.05
CA THR A 232 2.33 31.21 -5.03
C THR A 232 2.77 31.62 -6.43
N THR A 233 2.64 32.90 -6.73
CA THR A 233 3.21 33.48 -7.95
C THR A 233 4.72 33.72 -7.83
N LYS A 234 5.37 34.02 -8.97
CA LYS A 234 6.82 34.29 -9.01
C LYS A 234 7.19 35.48 -8.13
N SER A 235 6.41 36.57 -8.16
CA SER A 235 6.67 37.76 -7.33
C SER A 235 6.56 37.44 -5.84
N THR A 236 5.48 36.77 -5.43
CA THR A 236 5.28 36.34 -4.03
C THR A 236 6.41 35.43 -3.55
N ASN A 237 6.92 34.54 -4.40
CA ASN A 237 8.08 33.70 -4.06
C ASN A 237 9.36 34.51 -3.85
N MET A 238 9.59 35.59 -4.61
CA MET A 238 10.76 36.47 -4.42
C MET A 238 10.69 37.24 -3.11
N GLU A 239 9.48 37.56 -2.64
CA GLU A 239 9.23 38.22 -1.36
C GLU A 239 9.31 37.27 -0.16
N MET A 240 9.38 35.95 -0.39
CA MET A 240 9.50 34.97 0.69
C MET A 240 10.90 34.98 1.29
N ASN A 241 10.95 35.11 2.63
CA ASN A 241 12.18 35.06 3.43
C ASN A 241 13.05 33.82 3.13
N SER A 242 14.36 33.94 3.39
CA SER A 242 15.43 32.95 3.18
C SER A 242 15.31 31.61 3.91
N GLU A 243 14.19 31.32 4.58
CA GLU A 243 13.96 30.09 5.36
C GLU A 243 13.37 28.93 4.52
N TRP A 244 13.05 29.18 3.25
CA TRP A 244 12.59 28.16 2.29
C TRP A 244 13.72 27.79 1.33
N THR A 245 13.87 26.51 1.02
CA THR A 245 14.81 26.11 -0.03
C THR A 245 14.27 26.51 -1.39
N GLN A 246 15.16 26.72 -2.37
CA GLN A 246 14.73 27.06 -3.73
C GLN A 246 13.79 25.98 -4.30
N GLU A 247 14.08 24.70 -4.06
CA GLU A 247 13.20 23.59 -4.46
C GLU A 247 11.80 23.73 -3.86
N GLN A 248 11.66 24.12 -2.59
CA GLN A 248 10.33 24.30 -1.97
C GLN A 248 9.56 25.47 -2.58
N LEU A 249 10.24 26.60 -2.82
CA LEU A 249 9.65 27.77 -3.49
C LEU A 249 9.15 27.40 -4.89
N ASP A 250 10.00 26.72 -5.67
CA ASP A 250 9.67 26.27 -7.02
C ASP A 250 8.43 25.36 -7.00
N ARG A 251 8.32 24.46 -6.03
CA ARG A 251 7.16 23.55 -5.89
C ARG A 251 5.86 24.29 -5.56
N PHE A 252 5.88 25.35 -4.76
CA PHE A 252 4.70 26.20 -4.56
C PHE A 252 4.28 26.88 -5.88
N GLN A 253 5.25 27.40 -6.65
CA GLN A 253 4.99 28.02 -7.96
C GLN A 253 4.50 27.02 -9.02
N MET A 254 4.87 25.74 -8.89
CA MET A 254 4.34 24.66 -9.73
C MET A 254 2.93 24.23 -9.32
N GLY A 255 2.43 24.62 -8.14
CA GLY A 255 1.17 24.11 -7.58
C GLY A 255 1.27 22.68 -7.06
N GLN A 256 2.47 22.25 -6.66
CA GLN A 256 2.77 20.89 -6.21
C GLN A 256 3.14 20.83 -4.73
N ALA A 257 2.96 21.92 -4.00
CA ALA A 257 3.23 22.00 -2.57
C ALA A 257 2.18 22.79 -1.80
N VAL A 258 2.02 22.42 -0.53
CA VAL A 258 1.17 23.10 0.45
C VAL A 258 1.84 23.11 1.82
N VAL A 259 1.42 24.04 2.67
CA VAL A 259 1.67 24.03 4.11
C VAL A 259 0.33 23.81 4.78
N ILE A 260 0.26 22.78 5.61
CA ILE A 260 -0.93 22.44 6.37
C ILE A 260 -0.66 22.52 7.87
N GLN A 261 -1.72 22.77 8.61
CA GLN A 261 -1.69 22.83 10.06
C GLN A 261 -2.89 22.07 10.63
N ASN A 262 -2.68 21.42 11.76
CA ASN A 262 -3.76 20.80 12.53
C ASN A 262 -4.27 21.77 13.61
N GLU A 263 -5.50 21.58 14.10
CA GLU A 263 -6.14 22.51 15.04
C GLU A 263 -5.38 22.66 16.37
N ASP A 264 -4.89 21.54 16.92
CA ASP A 264 -4.20 21.51 18.23
C ASP A 264 -2.78 22.11 18.19
N GLN A 265 -2.13 22.12 17.02
CA GLN A 265 -0.79 22.70 16.75
C GLN A 265 0.34 22.20 17.65
N THR A 266 0.13 21.09 18.38
CA THR A 266 1.14 20.47 19.22
C THR A 266 2.12 19.64 18.40
N ILE A 267 3.33 19.45 18.90
CA ILE A 267 4.32 18.57 18.27
C ILE A 267 3.79 17.14 18.10
N GLU A 268 3.04 16.63 19.08
CA GLU A 268 2.52 15.25 19.04
C GLU A 268 1.47 15.08 17.95
N SER A 269 0.52 16.01 17.86
CA SER A 269 -0.52 16.01 16.81
C SER A 269 0.09 16.22 15.42
N THR A 270 1.08 17.12 15.29
CA THR A 270 1.85 17.33 14.05
C THR A 270 2.61 16.07 13.63
N THR A 271 3.16 15.33 14.60
CA THR A 271 3.84 14.05 14.36
C THR A 271 2.86 12.99 13.86
N LYS A 272 1.67 12.90 14.48
CA LYS A 272 0.58 12.00 14.03
C LYS A 272 0.14 12.34 12.60
N LEU A 273 -0.06 13.62 12.32
CA LEU A 273 -0.40 14.11 10.98
C LEU A 273 0.69 13.75 9.95
N THR A 274 1.96 13.97 10.29
CA THR A 274 3.10 13.66 9.41
C THR A 274 3.14 12.17 9.04
N LYS A 275 2.98 11.28 10.02
CA LYS A 275 2.92 9.84 9.79
C LYS A 275 1.71 9.45 8.92
N LEU A 276 0.55 10.05 9.19
CA LEU A 276 -0.66 9.77 8.43
C LEU A 276 -0.56 10.21 6.97
N LEU A 277 0.10 11.35 6.68
CA LEU A 277 0.42 11.77 5.31
C LEU A 277 1.29 10.72 4.61
N MET A 278 2.31 10.22 5.29
CA MET A 278 3.19 9.20 4.72
C MET A 278 2.43 7.90 4.42
N SER A 279 1.59 7.41 5.35
CA SER A 279 0.83 6.18 5.15
C SER A 279 -0.21 6.31 4.05
N THR A 280 -0.96 7.41 4.04
CA THR A 280 -2.14 7.60 3.20
C THR A 280 -1.76 7.99 1.77
N CYS A 281 -0.76 8.85 1.60
CA CYS A 281 -0.46 9.43 0.29
C CYS A 281 0.52 8.58 -0.53
N THR A 282 1.44 7.87 0.13
CA THR A 282 2.46 7.06 -0.55
C THR A 282 1.88 6.04 -1.55
N PRO A 283 0.85 5.23 -1.22
CA PRO A 283 0.36 4.20 -2.13
C PRO A 283 -0.08 4.75 -3.49
N ALA A 284 -0.87 5.84 -3.48
CA ALA A 284 -1.34 6.50 -4.71
C ALA A 284 -0.19 7.15 -5.48
N LEU A 285 0.75 7.80 -4.78
CA LEU A 285 1.90 8.48 -5.41
C LEU A 285 2.85 7.48 -6.10
N ARG A 286 3.08 6.30 -5.51
CA ARG A 286 3.93 5.26 -6.09
C ARG A 286 3.40 4.74 -7.43
N LEU A 287 2.09 4.52 -7.54
CA LEU A 287 1.45 4.12 -8.81
C LEU A 287 1.66 5.17 -9.91
N GLN A 288 1.76 6.43 -9.51
CA GLN A 288 1.99 7.55 -10.42
C GLN A 288 3.47 7.90 -10.64
N ARG A 289 4.41 7.11 -10.07
CA ARG A 289 5.86 7.40 -10.06
C ARG A 289 6.20 8.77 -9.48
N ARG A 290 5.62 9.08 -8.32
CA ARG A 290 5.85 10.33 -7.59
C ARG A 290 6.30 10.07 -6.17
N GLY A 291 7.12 10.98 -5.67
CA GLY A 291 7.56 11.02 -4.29
C GLY A 291 6.84 12.09 -3.47
N LEU A 292 6.92 11.94 -2.16
CA LEU A 292 6.33 12.80 -1.13
C LEU A 292 7.44 13.49 -0.33
N SER A 293 7.47 14.81 -0.31
CA SER A 293 8.38 15.60 0.51
C SER A 293 7.63 16.19 1.68
N LEU A 294 8.08 15.90 2.90
CA LEU A 294 7.47 16.41 4.14
C LEU A 294 8.50 17.22 4.92
N SER A 295 8.11 18.39 5.41
CA SER A 295 8.96 19.17 6.31
C SER A 295 8.16 19.66 7.51
N ILE A 296 8.63 19.35 8.72
CA ILE A 296 8.02 19.91 9.93
C ILE A 296 8.70 21.24 10.24
N ARG A 297 7.87 22.28 10.43
CA ARG A 297 8.32 23.66 10.56
C ARG A 297 7.77 24.30 11.83
N GLU A 298 8.55 25.21 12.39
CA GLU A 298 8.19 26.14 13.46
C GLU A 298 8.60 27.54 13.00
N ASP A 299 7.83 28.14 12.09
CA ASP A 299 8.18 29.42 11.47
C ASP A 299 7.05 30.45 11.57
N GLY A 300 7.31 31.66 11.07
CA GLY A 300 6.34 32.75 11.05
C GLY A 300 5.06 32.43 10.29
N VAL A 301 5.10 31.53 9.30
CA VAL A 301 3.93 31.10 8.52
C VAL A 301 3.01 30.23 9.40
N CYS A 302 3.57 29.35 10.22
CA CYS A 302 2.80 28.58 11.20
C CYS A 302 2.12 29.47 12.29
N ASN A 303 2.58 30.72 12.45
CA ASN A 303 2.16 31.66 13.51
C ASN A 303 1.17 32.74 13.06
N GLN A 304 0.79 32.83 11.78
CA GLN A 304 0.02 33.97 11.24
C GLN A 304 -1.42 34.13 11.78
N GLN A 305 -1.94 33.21 12.60
CA GLN A 305 -3.35 33.20 13.02
C GLN A 305 -3.62 33.26 14.55
N SER A 306 -2.65 33.43 15.46
CA SER A 306 -3.04 33.53 16.90
C SER A 306 -2.16 34.40 17.81
N LYS A 307 -2.83 34.97 18.83
CA LYS A 307 -2.30 35.85 19.89
C LYS A 307 -1.65 35.14 21.10
N LEU A 308 -1.50 33.81 21.10
CA LEU A 308 -0.99 33.06 22.27
C LEU A 308 0.49 32.67 22.13
N ARG A 309 1.24 32.83 23.25
CA ARG A 309 2.68 32.54 23.38
C ARG A 309 2.92 31.03 23.57
N GLY A 310 3.18 30.32 22.48
CA GLY A 310 3.68 28.94 22.44
C GLY A 310 4.07 28.58 21.00
N GLY A 311 5.19 27.89 20.78
CA GLY A 311 5.67 27.54 19.45
C GLY A 311 4.66 26.66 18.70
N LYS A 312 4.20 27.13 17.53
CA LYS A 312 3.22 26.43 16.68
C LYS A 312 3.91 25.69 15.57
N TYR A 313 3.50 24.45 15.34
CA TYR A 313 4.08 23.59 14.32
C TYR A 313 3.14 23.46 13.12
N CYS A 314 3.73 23.34 11.93
CA CYS A 314 3.02 23.07 10.69
C CYS A 314 3.83 22.13 9.79
N VAL A 315 3.18 21.54 8.78
CA VAL A 315 3.78 20.55 7.88
C VAL A 315 3.75 21.06 6.45
N TYR A 316 4.93 21.22 5.85
CA TYR A 316 5.07 21.34 4.40
C TYR A 316 4.86 19.97 3.76
N VAL A 317 4.05 19.92 2.71
CA VAL A 317 3.78 18.73 1.90
C VAL A 317 4.03 19.09 0.43
N GLY A 318 5.00 18.45 -0.19
CA GLY A 318 5.36 18.66 -1.59
C GLY A 318 5.42 17.36 -2.38
N LEU A 319 5.16 17.41 -3.68
CA LEU A 319 5.26 16.28 -4.58
C LEU A 319 6.40 16.47 -5.58
N TYR A 320 7.12 15.40 -5.91
CA TYR A 320 8.20 15.41 -6.90
C TYR A 320 8.14 14.14 -7.78
N PRO A 321 8.66 14.17 -9.02
CA PRO A 321 8.76 12.97 -9.85
C PRO A 321 9.81 12.00 -9.31
N LEU A 322 9.58 10.68 -9.46
CA LEU A 322 10.61 9.67 -9.17
C LEU A 322 11.36 9.28 -10.44
N GLU A 323 12.68 9.42 -10.42
CA GLU A 323 13.54 8.84 -11.43
C GLU A 323 13.76 7.34 -11.17
N ARG A 324 14.06 6.55 -12.21
CA ARG A 324 14.21 5.08 -12.11
C ARG A 324 15.28 4.64 -11.10
N THR A 325 16.25 5.50 -10.80
CA THR A 325 17.35 5.26 -9.86
C THR A 325 16.99 5.65 -8.41
N GLU A 326 15.88 6.36 -8.19
CA GLU A 326 15.48 6.93 -6.90
C GLU A 326 14.31 6.18 -6.23
N GLU A 327 13.97 4.97 -6.67
CA GLU A 327 12.86 4.18 -6.12
C GLU A 327 12.96 3.91 -4.60
N LYS A 328 14.14 4.10 -3.98
CA LYS A 328 14.33 4.00 -2.53
C LYS A 328 14.12 5.31 -1.77
N GLN A 329 14.01 6.45 -2.46
CA GLN A 329 13.85 7.78 -1.88
C GLN A 329 12.51 8.41 -2.25
N TYR A 330 11.41 7.65 -2.21
CA TYR A 330 10.09 8.18 -2.57
C TYR A 330 9.37 8.94 -1.45
N VAL A 331 9.91 8.92 -0.23
CA VAL A 331 9.54 9.90 0.80
C VAL A 331 10.81 10.65 1.19
N LYS A 332 10.80 11.98 1.12
CA LYS A 332 11.83 12.89 1.68
C LYS A 332 11.26 13.53 2.95
N ILE A 333 12.05 13.55 4.02
CA ILE A 333 11.67 14.23 5.27
C ILE A 333 12.75 15.24 5.65
N SER A 334 12.35 16.45 6.07
CA SER A 334 13.23 17.46 6.65
C SER A 334 12.57 18.18 7.85
N THR A 335 13.33 19.01 8.56
CA THR A 335 12.84 19.82 9.67
C THR A 335 13.54 21.18 9.69
N SER A 336 12.83 22.24 10.06
CA SER A 336 13.37 23.60 10.16
C SER A 336 13.12 24.23 11.54
N VAL A 337 13.04 23.42 12.59
CA VAL A 337 12.74 23.84 13.97
C VAL A 337 13.99 24.45 14.63
N LYS A 338 13.92 25.73 15.05
CA LYS A 338 15.00 26.42 15.77
C LYS A 338 14.92 26.08 17.26
N LEU A 339 15.79 25.20 17.76
CA LEU A 339 15.68 24.64 19.11
C LEU A 339 16.50 25.40 20.18
N MET A 340 15.87 25.76 21.30
CA MET A 340 16.56 26.00 22.59
C MET A 340 17.02 24.66 23.20
N GLU A 341 18.13 24.66 23.96
CA GLU A 341 18.85 23.46 24.44
C GLU A 341 18.01 22.40 25.17
N THR A 342 16.96 22.77 25.91
CA THR A 342 16.09 21.83 26.64
C THR A 342 15.02 21.18 25.76
N VAL A 343 14.59 21.86 24.70
CA VAL A 343 13.61 21.38 23.71
C VAL A 343 14.24 20.36 22.74
N ASN A 344 15.58 20.27 22.76
CA ASN A 344 16.41 19.39 21.94
C ASN A 344 16.10 17.90 22.15
N GLN A 345 15.87 17.43 23.38
CA GLN A 345 15.68 15.99 23.62
C GLN A 345 14.33 15.45 23.12
N LEU A 346 13.24 16.19 23.36
CA LEU A 346 11.90 15.78 22.93
C LEU A 346 11.78 15.82 21.40
N TRP A 347 12.29 16.88 20.76
CA TRP A 347 12.34 16.96 19.30
C TRP A 347 13.23 15.91 18.67
N LYS A 348 14.39 15.62 19.26
CA LYS A 348 15.24 14.52 18.79
C LYS A 348 14.50 13.20 18.82
N LYS A 349 13.76 12.91 19.90
CA LYS A 349 12.95 11.69 20.01
C LYS A 349 11.84 11.64 18.94
N VAL A 350 11.13 12.75 18.72
CA VAL A 350 10.09 12.85 17.69
C VAL A 350 10.68 12.66 16.29
N TRP A 351 11.81 13.31 16.01
CA TRP A 351 12.45 13.26 14.71
C TRP A 351 13.00 11.88 14.38
N GLU A 352 13.66 11.23 15.34
CA GLU A 352 14.10 9.84 15.18
C GLU A 352 12.91 8.90 14.98
N ASN A 353 11.79 9.15 15.66
CA ASN A 353 10.57 8.36 15.48
C ASN A 353 9.95 8.52 14.08
N ILE A 354 10.02 9.71 13.46
CA ILE A 354 9.56 9.94 12.08
C ILE A 354 10.52 9.30 11.07
N LYS A 355 11.84 9.39 11.31
CA LYS A 355 12.85 8.72 10.47
C LYS A 355 12.70 7.21 10.48
N GLU A 356 12.48 6.63 11.66
CA GLU A 356 12.22 5.20 11.82
C GLU A 356 10.98 4.80 11.03
N TYR A 357 9.88 5.54 11.19
CA TYR A 357 8.64 5.32 10.44
C TYR A 357 8.83 5.41 8.92
N ARG A 358 9.62 6.38 8.44
CA ARG A 358 10.01 6.49 7.01
C ARG A 358 10.82 5.29 6.57
N SER A 359 11.81 4.89 7.34
CA SER A 359 12.67 3.75 7.03
C SER A 359 11.82 2.49 6.88
N GLU A 360 10.94 2.21 7.82
CA GLU A 360 10.01 1.06 7.74
C GLU A 360 9.11 1.14 6.51
N LEU A 361 8.57 2.31 6.20
CA LEU A 361 7.69 2.49 5.05
C LEU A 361 8.43 2.32 3.71
N THR A 362 9.71 2.71 3.62
CA THR A 362 10.52 2.65 2.38
C THR A 362 11.20 1.30 2.15
N SER A 363 11.64 0.64 3.22
CA SER A 363 12.30 -0.65 3.16
C SER A 363 11.33 -1.82 3.29
N GLY A 364 10.17 -1.59 3.93
CA GLY A 364 9.14 -2.59 4.17
C GLY A 364 8.31 -2.96 2.94
N GLY A 365 7.57 -4.06 3.08
CA GLY A 365 6.50 -4.49 2.19
C GLY A 365 5.19 -3.72 2.43
N PRO A 366 4.03 -4.36 2.26
CA PRO A 366 2.73 -3.72 2.48
C PRO A 366 2.59 -3.09 3.87
N GLN A 367 1.83 -2.01 3.96
CA GLN A 367 1.52 -1.35 5.22
C GLN A 367 0.61 -2.23 6.09
N ILE A 368 0.82 -2.18 7.40
CA ILE A 368 -0.04 -2.84 8.39
C ILE A 368 -1.14 -1.85 8.75
N ILE A 369 -2.34 -2.11 8.24
CA ILE A 369 -3.52 -1.28 8.44
C ILE A 369 -4.61 -2.19 9.02
N PRO A 370 -4.89 -2.11 10.33
CA PRO A 370 -5.87 -2.99 10.96
C PRO A 370 -7.26 -2.73 10.39
N TYR A 371 -8.02 -3.79 10.11
CA TYR A 371 -9.41 -3.67 9.67
C TYR A 371 -10.30 -3.03 10.74
N ASN A 372 -10.02 -3.32 12.02
CA ASN A 372 -10.62 -2.66 13.16
C ASN A 372 -9.54 -2.32 14.19
N ALA A 373 -9.13 -1.05 14.23
CA ALA A 373 -8.09 -0.59 15.15
C ALA A 373 -8.52 -0.74 16.62
N GLU A 374 -9.79 -0.51 16.94
CA GLU A 374 -10.28 -0.58 18.33
C GLU A 374 -10.22 -1.99 18.90
N ASP A 375 -10.47 -3.01 18.08
CA ASP A 375 -10.41 -4.40 18.50
C ASP A 375 -8.98 -4.95 18.53
N VAL A 376 -8.21 -4.71 17.48
CA VAL A 376 -6.88 -5.30 17.30
C VAL A 376 -5.83 -4.65 18.20
N CYS A 377 -6.02 -3.38 18.58
CA CYS A 377 -5.09 -2.66 19.46
C CYS A 377 -5.39 -2.78 20.96
N LYS A 378 -6.35 -3.61 21.36
CA LYS A 378 -6.57 -3.91 22.79
C LYS A 378 -5.32 -4.56 23.39
N PRO A 379 -5.02 -4.30 24.68
CA PRO A 379 -3.95 -5.00 25.38
C PRO A 379 -4.11 -6.52 25.28
N SER A 380 -3.01 -7.23 25.11
CA SER A 380 -3.03 -8.69 25.02
C SER A 380 -3.52 -9.32 26.32
N GLU A 381 -4.43 -10.29 26.21
CA GLU A 381 -4.85 -11.12 27.35
C GLU A 381 -3.73 -12.04 27.88
N LEU A 382 -2.60 -12.11 27.17
CA LEU A 382 -1.41 -12.85 27.56
C LEU A 382 -0.43 -11.99 28.38
N GLY A 383 -0.81 -10.75 28.71
CA GLY A 383 0.00 -9.81 29.49
C GLY A 383 0.75 -8.78 28.63
N ILE A 384 1.18 -7.70 29.29
CA ILE A 384 1.93 -6.60 28.66
C ILE A 384 3.29 -7.12 28.18
N GLY A 385 3.67 -6.77 26.95
CA GLY A 385 4.92 -7.20 26.32
C GLY A 385 4.82 -8.55 25.60
N ASN A 386 3.66 -9.22 25.66
CA ASN A 386 3.37 -10.48 25.00
C ASN A 386 2.41 -10.31 23.81
N GLU A 387 2.25 -9.10 23.27
CA GLU A 387 1.33 -8.78 22.16
C GLU A 387 1.71 -9.45 20.84
N PHE A 388 2.96 -9.92 20.74
CA PHE A 388 3.45 -10.65 19.57
C PHE A 388 3.05 -12.13 19.57
N LEU A 389 2.64 -12.69 20.71
CA LEU A 389 2.22 -14.09 20.81
C LEU A 389 0.89 -14.29 20.08
N SER A 390 0.91 -15.07 19.01
CA SER A 390 -0.18 -15.23 18.07
C SER A 390 -0.97 -16.52 18.33
N PHE A 391 -1.82 -16.51 19.35
CA PHE A 391 -2.75 -17.61 19.63
C PHE A 391 -4.20 -17.20 19.32
N GLN A 392 -4.98 -18.15 18.80
CA GLN A 392 -6.42 -17.97 18.59
C GLN A 392 -7.17 -18.22 19.89
N LEU A 393 -7.27 -17.19 20.74
CA LEU A 393 -8.05 -17.25 21.97
C LEU A 393 -9.54 -17.07 21.70
N HIS A 394 -10.39 -17.61 22.57
CA HIS A 394 -11.86 -17.51 22.51
C HIS A 394 -12.51 -18.10 21.26
N HIS A 395 -11.76 -18.91 20.50
CA HIS A 395 -12.34 -19.63 19.39
C HIS A 395 -13.21 -20.78 19.92
N PHE A 396 -14.47 -20.85 19.48
CA PHE A 396 -15.37 -21.93 19.84
C PHE A 396 -14.79 -23.26 19.35
N GLY A 397 -14.41 -24.12 20.29
CA GLY A 397 -13.92 -25.47 20.01
C GLY A 397 -15.03 -26.50 20.16
N PHE A 398 -15.29 -27.28 19.11
CA PHE A 398 -16.05 -28.51 19.19
C PHE A 398 -15.08 -29.68 19.28
N CYS A 399 -14.82 -30.15 20.48
CA CYS A 399 -14.00 -31.35 20.69
C CYS A 399 -14.79 -32.44 21.40
N LEU A 400 -15.03 -33.52 20.65
CA LEU A 400 -15.74 -34.71 21.09
C LEU A 400 -14.75 -35.74 21.64
N ASN A 401 -14.03 -35.44 22.73
CA ASN A 401 -13.18 -36.46 23.37
C ASN A 401 -13.78 -36.94 24.69
N PHE A 402 -14.53 -38.03 24.60
CA PHE A 402 -15.21 -38.70 25.72
C PHE A 402 -14.25 -39.24 26.80
N LYS A 403 -12.94 -39.35 26.53
CA LYS A 403 -11.93 -39.92 27.45
C LYS A 403 -10.98 -38.91 28.12
N GLN A 404 -11.08 -37.62 27.80
CA GLN A 404 -10.13 -36.61 28.33
C GLN A 404 -10.13 -36.52 29.85
N LYS A 405 -11.30 -36.59 30.50
CA LYS A 405 -11.41 -36.46 31.96
C LYS A 405 -10.66 -37.59 32.68
N GLN A 406 -10.91 -38.83 32.25
CA GLN A 406 -10.27 -40.02 32.82
C GLN A 406 -8.76 -40.03 32.60
N ARG A 407 -8.29 -39.63 31.40
CA ARG A 407 -6.85 -39.50 31.11
C ARG A 407 -6.20 -38.43 31.99
N CYS A 408 -6.84 -37.29 32.18
CA CYS A 408 -6.32 -36.20 33.01
C CYS A 408 -6.20 -36.58 34.49
N GLU A 409 -7.17 -37.33 35.02
CA GLU A 409 -7.13 -37.87 36.38
C GLU A 409 -6.00 -38.90 36.53
N ARG A 410 -5.93 -39.89 35.65
CA ARG A 410 -4.91 -40.97 35.70
C ARG A 410 -3.48 -40.48 35.51
N SER A 411 -3.28 -39.46 34.68
CA SER A 411 -1.95 -38.91 34.39
C SER A 411 -1.48 -37.86 35.42
N MET A 412 -2.30 -37.49 36.40
CA MET A 412 -2.01 -36.35 37.29
C MET A 412 -0.68 -36.49 38.03
N GLU A 413 -0.44 -37.63 38.69
CA GLU A 413 0.81 -37.87 39.44
C GLU A 413 2.03 -37.84 38.54
N ALA A 414 1.94 -38.47 37.36
CA ALA A 414 3.02 -38.46 36.37
C ALA A 414 3.31 -37.05 35.84
N ARG A 415 2.27 -36.22 35.59
CA ARG A 415 2.44 -34.81 35.19
C ARG A 415 3.07 -33.97 36.29
N GLN A 416 2.74 -34.22 37.56
CA GLN A 416 3.38 -33.55 38.70
C GLN A 416 4.86 -33.93 38.83
N ALA A 417 5.21 -35.20 38.65
CA ALA A 417 6.59 -35.66 38.66
C ALA A 417 7.43 -34.99 37.55
N GLU A 418 6.91 -34.92 36.33
CA GLU A 418 7.58 -34.24 35.22
C GLU A 418 7.67 -32.72 35.42
N ALA A 419 6.64 -32.08 35.98
CA ALA A 419 6.67 -30.67 36.36
C ALA A 419 7.78 -30.36 37.40
N LEU A 420 7.97 -31.24 38.38
CA LEU A 420 9.03 -31.11 39.39
C LEU A 420 10.43 -31.33 38.80
N LYS A 421 10.58 -32.27 37.86
CA LYS A 421 11.84 -32.47 37.11
C LYS A 421 12.17 -31.23 36.29
N LEU A 422 11.20 -30.67 35.56
CA LEU A 422 11.38 -29.44 34.79
C LEU A 422 11.78 -28.27 35.69
N TRP A 423 11.11 -28.08 36.84
CA TRP A 423 11.51 -27.07 37.82
C TRP A 423 12.97 -27.25 38.25
N THR A 424 13.38 -28.48 38.55
CA THR A 424 14.75 -28.79 38.99
C THR A 424 15.76 -28.39 37.91
N GLN A 425 15.49 -28.76 36.65
CA GLN A 425 16.32 -28.37 35.50
C GLN A 425 16.40 -26.86 35.34
N MET A 426 15.26 -26.15 35.32
CA MET A 426 15.20 -24.70 35.15
C MET A 426 15.91 -23.96 36.30
N SER A 427 15.75 -24.44 37.54
CA SER A 427 16.38 -23.85 38.72
C SER A 427 17.91 -24.02 38.71
N SER A 428 18.41 -25.16 38.23
CA SER A 428 19.85 -25.43 38.11
C SER A 428 20.56 -24.55 37.08
N THR A 429 19.82 -24.04 36.09
CA THR A 429 20.38 -23.25 34.98
C THR A 429 20.23 -21.74 35.15
N ALA A 430 19.45 -21.29 36.15
CA ALA A 430 19.30 -19.87 36.43
C ALA A 430 20.52 -19.29 37.17
N SER A 431 21.09 -18.22 36.64
CA SER A 431 22.31 -17.60 37.18
C SER A 431 22.02 -16.74 38.43
N LYS A 432 22.53 -17.17 39.60
CA LYS A 432 22.79 -16.45 40.89
C LYS A 432 21.70 -15.59 41.55
N ASN A 433 20.63 -15.20 40.86
CA ASN A 433 19.43 -14.65 41.49
C ASN A 433 18.42 -15.80 41.60
N THR A 434 18.01 -16.12 42.82
CA THR A 434 17.07 -17.21 43.11
C THR A 434 15.76 -16.98 42.38
N LEU A 435 15.47 -17.81 41.37
CA LEU A 435 14.10 -17.95 40.84
C LEU A 435 13.16 -18.13 42.04
N PRO A 436 12.06 -17.37 42.17
CA PRO A 436 11.16 -17.51 43.29
C PRO A 436 10.55 -18.92 43.28
N THR A 437 10.99 -19.76 44.21
CA THR A 437 10.70 -21.20 44.21
C THR A 437 9.21 -21.48 44.20
N THR A 438 8.45 -20.79 45.05
CA THR A 438 7.00 -21.02 45.17
C THR A 438 6.25 -20.57 43.93
N GLU A 439 6.54 -19.37 43.43
CA GLU A 439 5.82 -18.78 42.32
C GLU A 439 6.08 -19.52 40.99
N MET A 440 7.33 -19.90 40.71
CA MET A 440 7.65 -20.66 39.51
C MET A 440 7.12 -22.08 39.55
N LYS A 441 7.17 -22.75 40.71
CA LYS A 441 6.52 -24.07 40.85
C LYS A 441 5.02 -23.96 40.58
N GLN A 442 4.34 -22.98 41.17
CA GLN A 442 2.92 -22.75 40.93
C GLN A 442 2.62 -22.49 39.44
N ALA A 443 3.43 -21.67 38.76
CA ALA A 443 3.26 -21.43 37.32
C ALA A 443 3.44 -22.72 36.49
N ILE A 444 4.47 -23.52 36.78
CA ILE A 444 4.74 -24.78 36.07
C ILE A 444 3.58 -25.77 36.29
N PHE A 445 3.09 -25.89 37.52
CA PHE A 445 1.93 -26.74 37.84
C PHE A 445 0.68 -26.24 37.12
N GLY A 446 0.44 -24.92 37.09
CA GLY A 446 -0.66 -24.33 36.33
C GLY A 446 -0.64 -24.69 34.85
N CYS A 447 0.54 -24.67 34.21
CA CYS A 447 0.71 -25.00 32.80
C CYS A 447 0.61 -26.51 32.49
N LEU A 448 1.26 -27.37 33.28
CA LEU A 448 1.44 -28.80 32.96
C LEU A 448 0.46 -29.73 33.70
N VAL A 449 -0.04 -29.32 34.87
CA VAL A 449 -0.81 -30.16 35.79
C VAL A 449 -2.27 -29.71 35.89
N ASP A 450 -2.52 -28.45 36.21
CA ASP A 450 -3.87 -28.02 36.62
C ASP A 450 -4.81 -27.89 35.42
N VAL A 451 -4.29 -27.43 34.28
CA VAL A 451 -5.07 -27.27 33.04
C VAL A 451 -4.81 -28.44 32.09
N CYS A 452 -5.51 -29.55 32.34
CA CYS A 452 -5.47 -30.75 31.51
C CYS A 452 -6.69 -30.89 30.59
N GLY A 453 -6.45 -31.38 29.38
CA GLY A 453 -7.49 -31.61 28.40
C GLY A 453 -7.63 -30.47 27.39
N GLY A 454 -8.67 -30.58 26.56
CA GLY A 454 -8.96 -29.60 25.51
C GLY A 454 -8.25 -29.91 24.21
N CYS A 455 -8.49 -29.07 23.21
CA CYS A 455 -7.91 -29.22 21.89
C CYS A 455 -6.97 -28.09 21.58
N SER A 456 -5.91 -28.40 20.84
CA SER A 456 -4.98 -27.39 20.37
C SER A 456 -5.74 -26.34 19.55
N GLY A 457 -5.52 -25.07 19.87
CA GLY A 457 -6.06 -23.93 19.15
C GLY A 457 -7.54 -23.60 19.40
N SER A 458 -8.26 -24.28 20.30
CA SER A 458 -9.68 -23.95 20.53
C SER A 458 -10.24 -24.30 21.91
N GLY A 459 -11.22 -23.49 22.35
CA GLY A 459 -11.99 -23.68 23.57
C GLY A 459 -11.34 -23.15 24.86
N ARG A 460 -12.19 -22.95 25.88
CA ARG A 460 -11.79 -22.30 27.15
C ARG A 460 -10.65 -22.99 27.90
N LYS A 461 -10.53 -24.32 27.79
CA LYS A 461 -9.42 -25.06 28.42
C LYS A 461 -8.09 -24.72 27.77
N TRP A 462 -8.04 -24.69 26.44
CA TRP A 462 -6.84 -24.30 25.69
C TRP A 462 -6.43 -22.87 26.04
N ASP A 463 -7.38 -21.94 26.06
CA ASP A 463 -7.10 -20.54 26.39
C ASP A 463 -6.46 -20.38 27.78
N LYS A 464 -6.99 -21.10 28.79
CA LYS A 464 -6.40 -21.12 30.14
C LYS A 464 -4.99 -21.74 30.13
N LYS A 465 -4.79 -22.80 29.34
CA LYS A 465 -3.50 -23.49 29.25
C LYS A 465 -2.44 -22.60 28.61
N VAL A 466 -2.77 -21.92 27.50
CA VAL A 466 -1.90 -20.95 26.85
C VAL A 466 -1.51 -19.85 27.84
N LYS A 467 -2.47 -19.24 28.54
CA LYS A 467 -2.19 -18.20 29.55
C LYS A 467 -1.23 -18.70 30.65
N ALA A 468 -1.48 -19.89 31.20
CA ALA A 468 -0.63 -20.48 32.24
C ALA A 468 0.79 -20.80 31.72
N CYS A 469 0.91 -21.33 30.52
CA CYS A 469 2.21 -21.67 29.94
C CYS A 469 3.01 -20.42 29.49
N VAL A 470 2.33 -19.36 29.04
CA VAL A 470 2.98 -18.07 28.78
C VAL A 470 3.55 -17.50 30.07
N ASP A 471 2.82 -17.58 31.19
CA ASP A 471 3.30 -17.12 32.51
C ASP A 471 4.61 -17.81 32.92
N VAL A 472 4.73 -19.14 32.71
CA VAL A 472 5.97 -19.90 32.96
C VAL A 472 7.15 -19.31 32.17
N VAL A 473 6.96 -19.11 30.86
CA VAL A 473 8.03 -18.63 29.98
C VAL A 473 8.39 -17.19 30.29
N SER A 474 7.40 -16.30 30.42
CA SER A 474 7.59 -14.89 30.75
C SER A 474 8.32 -14.70 32.08
N LYS A 475 7.92 -15.41 33.15
CA LYS A 475 8.60 -15.36 34.44
C LYS A 475 10.02 -15.88 34.36
N TYR A 476 10.25 -17.01 33.69
CA TYR A 476 11.60 -17.54 33.53
C TYR A 476 12.52 -16.55 32.79
N ILE A 477 12.01 -15.88 31.75
CA ILE A 477 12.75 -14.84 31.04
C ILE A 477 13.06 -13.65 31.95
N SER A 478 12.11 -13.19 32.77
CA SER A 478 12.32 -12.02 33.64
C SER A 478 13.34 -12.26 34.76
N TYR A 479 13.49 -13.49 35.24
CA TYR A 479 14.42 -13.82 36.33
C TYR A 479 15.83 -14.25 35.86
N THR A 480 16.04 -14.44 34.56
CA THR A 480 17.34 -14.91 34.03
C THR A 480 18.19 -13.74 33.52
N ARG A 481 19.47 -13.66 33.95
CA ARG A 481 20.40 -12.57 33.54
C ARG A 481 20.70 -12.54 32.04
N LYS A 482 20.54 -13.69 31.39
CA LYS A 482 20.53 -13.82 29.93
C LYS A 482 19.10 -14.28 29.60
N PRO A 483 18.17 -13.38 29.23
CA PRO A 483 16.89 -13.83 28.68
C PRO A 483 17.20 -14.83 27.58
N LEU A 484 16.32 -15.83 27.39
CA LEU A 484 16.40 -16.99 26.48
C LEU A 484 17.42 -16.90 25.35
N VAL A 485 17.50 -15.73 24.72
CA VAL A 485 18.42 -15.37 23.67
C VAL A 485 18.76 -13.86 23.79
N LYS A 486 20.04 -13.46 23.89
CA LYS A 486 20.43 -12.05 23.58
C LYS A 486 20.11 -11.78 22.12
N LYS A 487 19.52 -10.62 21.80
CA LYS A 487 19.26 -10.21 20.40
C LYS A 487 20.46 -10.50 19.50
N THR A 488 20.23 -11.16 18.36
CA THR A 488 21.28 -11.54 17.41
C THR A 488 20.76 -11.52 15.98
N ASP A 489 21.67 -11.17 15.07
CA ASP A 489 21.52 -11.18 13.62
C ASP A 489 21.72 -12.57 12.99
N LYS A 490 22.18 -13.56 13.76
CA LYS A 490 22.43 -14.92 13.28
C LYS A 490 21.34 -15.88 13.77
N VAL A 491 20.11 -15.70 13.31
CA VAL A 491 18.99 -16.63 13.60
C VAL A 491 18.54 -17.34 12.35
N SER A 492 18.32 -18.65 12.46
CA SER A 492 17.67 -19.45 11.43
C SER A 492 16.46 -20.19 11.99
N ILE A 493 15.38 -20.17 11.21
CA ILE A 493 14.10 -20.81 11.52
C ILE A 493 13.84 -21.90 10.49
N PHE A 494 13.26 -23.00 10.94
CA PHE A 494 12.77 -24.10 10.11
C PHE A 494 11.64 -24.79 10.86
N ASP A 495 10.86 -25.62 10.17
CA ASP A 495 9.83 -26.43 10.81
C ASP A 495 10.47 -27.53 11.67
N THR A 496 10.38 -27.38 12.99
CA THR A 496 10.97 -28.32 13.94
C THR A 496 10.20 -29.64 13.99
N GLU A 497 8.93 -29.68 13.56
CA GLU A 497 8.10 -30.89 13.56
C GLU A 497 8.49 -31.87 12.44
N ASN A 498 9.20 -31.40 11.40
CA ASN A 498 9.70 -32.26 10.33
C ASN A 498 10.71 -33.28 10.86
N ILE A 499 10.35 -34.56 10.76
CA ILE A 499 11.14 -35.70 11.29
C ILE A 499 12.38 -35.94 10.44
N GLN A 500 12.20 -35.97 9.12
CA GLN A 500 13.28 -36.15 8.15
C GLN A 500 13.68 -34.80 7.55
N SER A 501 14.01 -33.85 8.42
CA SER A 501 14.36 -32.50 7.98
C SER A 501 15.76 -32.49 7.36
N ALA A 502 15.84 -32.06 6.11
CA ALA A 502 17.05 -31.65 5.42
C ALA A 502 17.47 -30.21 5.77
N ALA A 503 16.58 -29.43 6.39
CA ALA A 503 16.86 -28.06 6.85
C ALA A 503 17.65 -28.01 8.17
N HIS A 504 17.54 -29.02 9.04
CA HIS A 504 18.14 -29.00 10.37
C HIS A 504 19.65 -28.69 10.35
N GLY A 505 20.45 -29.40 9.56
CA GLY A 505 21.90 -29.15 9.47
C GLY A 505 22.17 -27.70 9.05
N LEU A 506 21.53 -27.22 7.99
CA LEU A 506 21.68 -25.84 7.52
C LEU A 506 21.31 -24.79 8.56
N ALA A 507 20.18 -24.98 9.25
CA ALA A 507 19.64 -24.03 10.21
C ALA A 507 20.41 -24.04 11.54
N CYS A 508 20.88 -25.21 11.96
CA CYS A 508 21.52 -25.43 13.25
C CYS A 508 23.05 -25.60 13.15
N ASN A 509 23.71 -25.17 12.08
CA ASN A 509 25.17 -25.21 11.97
C ASN A 509 25.89 -24.26 12.95
N GLU A 510 27.22 -24.40 13.06
CA GLU A 510 28.03 -23.55 13.95
C GLU A 510 27.91 -22.06 13.59
N GLY A 511 27.81 -21.22 14.62
CA GLY A 511 27.70 -19.77 14.45
C GLY A 511 26.29 -19.25 14.12
N VAL A 512 25.31 -20.12 13.88
CA VAL A 512 23.90 -19.76 13.68
C VAL A 512 23.06 -20.26 14.84
N ARG A 513 22.20 -19.39 15.36
CA ARG A 513 21.24 -19.73 16.42
C ARG A 513 19.98 -20.31 15.78
N CYS A 514 19.68 -21.56 16.12
CA CYS A 514 18.42 -22.20 15.77
C CYS A 514 17.60 -22.52 17.02
N VAL A 515 16.29 -22.70 16.84
CA VAL A 515 15.33 -22.97 17.92
C VAL A 515 15.73 -24.21 18.73
N GLU A 516 16.06 -25.33 18.09
CA GLU A 516 16.36 -26.60 18.79
C GLU A 516 17.63 -26.53 19.66
N LYS A 517 18.53 -25.56 19.42
CA LYS A 517 19.73 -25.31 20.25
C LYS A 517 19.49 -24.38 21.44
N VAL A 518 18.28 -23.83 21.58
CA VAL A 518 17.92 -23.00 22.73
C VAL A 518 17.71 -23.88 23.95
N GLN A 519 18.39 -23.58 25.06
CA GLN A 519 18.37 -24.40 26.26
C GLN A 519 16.95 -24.68 26.77
N LEU A 520 16.10 -23.66 26.86
CA LEU A 520 14.72 -23.84 27.32
C LEU A 520 13.88 -24.69 26.36
N TYR A 521 14.13 -24.60 25.05
CA TYR A 521 13.48 -25.46 24.06
C TYR A 521 13.83 -26.93 24.33
N SER A 522 15.12 -27.23 24.55
CA SER A 522 15.56 -28.60 24.84
C SER A 522 14.97 -29.16 26.15
N MET A 523 14.86 -28.34 27.20
CA MET A 523 14.21 -28.72 28.47
C MET A 523 12.74 -29.06 28.25
N PHE A 524 11.99 -28.16 27.60
CA PHE A 524 10.57 -28.37 27.33
C PHE A 524 10.32 -29.54 26.38
N GLN A 525 11.17 -29.74 25.37
CA GLN A 525 11.06 -30.87 24.46
C GLN A 525 11.21 -32.19 25.22
N SER A 526 12.15 -32.27 26.16
CA SER A 526 12.29 -33.45 27.03
C SER A 526 11.03 -33.69 27.85
N THR A 527 10.46 -32.66 28.48
CA THR A 527 9.25 -32.78 29.31
C THR A 527 8.00 -33.14 28.50
N ILE A 528 7.82 -32.54 27.33
CA ILE A 528 6.61 -32.73 26.49
C ILE A 528 6.60 -34.12 25.86
N ASN A 529 7.77 -34.68 25.58
CA ASN A 529 7.92 -36.04 25.06
C ASN A 529 7.82 -37.14 26.14
N SER A 530 7.66 -36.77 27.41
CA SER A 530 7.54 -37.73 28.50
C SER A 530 6.27 -38.57 28.37
N LYS A 531 6.37 -39.84 28.78
CA LYS A 531 5.32 -40.85 28.72
C LYS A 531 5.07 -41.42 30.11
N TYR A 532 3.93 -42.05 30.28
CA TYR A 532 3.57 -42.74 31.52
C TYR A 532 2.80 -44.02 31.21
N LYS A 533 2.80 -44.98 32.16
CA LYS A 533 1.92 -46.15 32.10
C LYS A 533 0.76 -45.93 33.08
N PRO A 534 -0.50 -45.82 32.60
CA PRO A 534 -1.66 -45.73 33.48
C PRO A 534 -1.73 -46.86 34.53
N GLU A 535 -1.37 -48.07 34.12
CA GLU A 535 -1.29 -49.27 34.96
C GLU A 535 0.07 -49.97 34.70
N PRO A 536 1.02 -49.95 35.65
CA PRO A 536 2.40 -50.40 35.43
C PRO A 536 2.54 -51.82 34.87
N ASN A 537 1.59 -52.71 35.21
CA ASN A 537 1.66 -54.12 34.89
C ASN A 537 0.95 -54.49 33.57
N ASN A 538 -0.09 -53.74 33.16
CA ASN A 538 -1.04 -54.20 32.14
C ASN A 538 -1.38 -53.16 31.06
N SER A 539 -0.97 -51.90 31.18
CA SER A 539 -1.25 -50.88 30.17
C SER A 539 -0.05 -50.59 29.29
N ILE A 540 -0.31 -50.31 28.02
CA ILE A 540 0.64 -49.69 27.10
C ILE A 540 1.08 -48.33 27.68
N GLU A 541 2.32 -47.92 27.38
CA GLU A 541 2.73 -46.53 27.64
C GLU A 541 1.79 -45.57 26.90
N GLU A 542 1.59 -44.39 27.44
CA GLU A 542 0.82 -43.31 26.83
C GLU A 542 1.61 -42.00 26.95
N ALA A 543 1.51 -41.14 25.94
CA ALA A 543 2.12 -39.81 26.00
C ALA A 543 1.43 -38.93 27.06
N LEU A 544 2.19 -38.14 27.82
CA LEU A 544 1.61 -37.25 28.84
C LEU A 544 0.96 -35.98 28.23
N PHE A 545 1.51 -35.51 27.12
CA PHE A 545 1.15 -34.26 26.46
C PHE A 545 0.90 -34.48 24.97
N ASP A 546 0.03 -35.43 24.64
CA ASP A 546 -0.28 -35.73 23.25
C ASP A 546 -1.07 -34.60 22.58
N GLY A 547 -0.95 -34.50 21.25
CA GLY A 547 -1.57 -33.43 20.48
C GLY A 547 -3.11 -33.42 20.49
N HIS A 548 -3.76 -34.50 20.92
CA HIS A 548 -5.21 -34.66 20.85
C HIS A 548 -5.90 -34.50 22.21
N ASP A 549 -5.45 -35.20 23.25
CA ASP A 549 -6.07 -35.21 24.55
C ASP A 549 -5.46 -34.19 25.52
N ASN A 550 -4.15 -33.91 25.46
CA ASN A 550 -3.52 -32.94 26.36
C ASN A 550 -2.40 -32.09 25.70
N PRO A 551 -2.69 -31.36 24.63
CA PRO A 551 -1.67 -30.64 23.86
C PRO A 551 -0.96 -29.56 24.69
N SER A 552 0.33 -29.33 24.46
CA SER A 552 1.13 -28.31 25.16
C SER A 552 1.59 -27.19 24.21
N PRO A 553 1.36 -25.90 24.53
CA PRO A 553 1.82 -24.78 23.71
C PRO A 553 3.27 -24.35 23.98
N LEU A 554 3.98 -25.00 24.92
CA LEU A 554 5.28 -24.53 25.42
C LEU A 554 6.36 -24.37 24.33
N LEU A 555 6.48 -25.32 23.40
CA LEU A 555 7.48 -25.22 22.31
C LEU A 555 7.17 -24.04 21.39
N GLU A 556 5.91 -23.90 20.99
CA GLU A 556 5.45 -22.82 20.12
C GLU A 556 5.63 -21.43 20.78
N ILE A 557 5.42 -21.34 22.09
CA ILE A 557 5.69 -20.11 22.85
C ILE A 557 7.18 -19.78 22.76
N VAL A 558 8.08 -20.74 23.04
CA VAL A 558 9.53 -20.52 22.97
C VAL A 558 9.97 -20.14 21.55
N GLU A 559 9.45 -20.80 20.52
CA GLU A 559 9.70 -20.47 19.12
C GLU A 559 9.35 -19.01 18.78
N GLN A 560 8.19 -18.54 19.22
CA GLN A 560 7.78 -17.14 19.04
C GLN A 560 8.67 -16.17 19.83
N PHE A 561 9.11 -16.53 21.05
CA PHE A 561 10.08 -15.73 21.80
C PHE A 561 11.44 -15.67 21.09
N VAL A 562 11.93 -16.77 20.53
CA VAL A 562 13.18 -16.80 19.74
C VAL A 562 13.05 -15.90 18.52
N ALA A 563 11.92 -15.97 17.81
CA ALA A 563 11.63 -15.10 16.68
C ALA A 563 11.58 -13.62 17.06
N LYS A 564 11.04 -13.28 18.24
CA LYS A 564 11.00 -11.91 18.77
C LYS A 564 12.38 -11.38 19.18
N GLN A 565 13.32 -12.27 19.50
CA GLN A 565 14.71 -11.91 19.83
C GLN A 565 15.65 -11.94 18.61
N ALA A 566 15.15 -12.28 17.41
CA ALA A 566 15.95 -12.15 16.20
C ALA A 566 16.14 -10.67 15.82
N ALA A 567 17.24 -10.35 15.14
CA ALA A 567 17.53 -9.03 14.60
C ALA A 567 18.16 -9.15 13.21
N GLY A 568 18.34 -8.05 12.49
CA GLY A 568 19.06 -8.02 11.21
C GLY A 568 18.43 -8.94 10.15
N ASN A 569 19.25 -9.77 9.52
CA ASN A 569 18.82 -10.66 8.43
C ASN A 569 18.52 -12.07 8.96
N VAL A 570 17.27 -12.50 8.86
CA VAL A 570 16.83 -13.82 9.33
C VAL A 570 16.64 -14.76 8.16
N SER A 571 17.14 -15.98 8.30
CA SER A 571 16.94 -17.05 7.31
C SER A 571 15.82 -17.98 7.75
N VAL A 572 14.88 -18.26 6.85
CA VAL A 572 13.81 -19.25 7.06
C VAL A 572 13.96 -20.35 6.03
N TYR A 573 14.23 -21.57 6.47
CA TYR A 573 14.36 -22.72 5.58
C TYR A 573 12.99 -23.36 5.33
N ILE A 574 12.68 -23.57 4.05
CA ILE A 574 11.41 -24.13 3.57
C ILE A 574 11.70 -25.40 2.78
N GLU A 575 11.23 -26.53 3.32
CA GLU A 575 11.32 -27.87 2.71
C GLU A 575 10.06 -28.18 1.92
N SER A 576 8.91 -27.65 2.37
CA SER A 576 7.62 -27.81 1.74
C SER A 576 6.78 -26.54 1.85
N ILE A 577 5.83 -26.36 0.93
CA ILE A 577 4.86 -25.24 1.01
C ILE A 577 4.03 -25.34 2.31
N ARG A 578 3.88 -26.55 2.87
CA ARG A 578 3.17 -26.77 4.14
C ARG A 578 3.84 -26.07 5.32
N ASP A 579 5.15 -25.88 5.28
CA ASP A 579 5.94 -25.23 6.32
C ASP A 579 5.49 -23.78 6.57
N ILE A 580 4.94 -23.09 5.55
CA ILE A 580 4.37 -21.74 5.72
C ILE A 580 3.18 -21.73 6.67
N SER A 581 2.41 -22.82 6.71
CA SER A 581 1.30 -22.97 7.64
C SER A 581 1.77 -23.42 9.02
N ALA A 582 2.75 -24.33 9.11
CA ALA A 582 3.34 -24.75 10.38
C ALA A 582 4.03 -23.57 11.08
N LEU A 583 4.83 -22.81 10.33
CA LEU A 583 5.56 -21.63 10.82
C LEU A 583 4.69 -20.37 10.91
N ARG A 584 3.37 -20.45 10.73
CA ARG A 584 2.47 -19.27 10.62
C ARG A 584 2.73 -18.25 11.74
N ASN A 585 2.76 -18.69 12.99
CA ASN A 585 2.87 -17.78 14.13
C ASN A 585 4.29 -17.21 14.24
N ILE A 586 5.31 -18.02 13.98
CA ILE A 586 6.71 -17.59 13.94
C ILE A 586 6.93 -16.54 12.84
N LEU A 587 6.43 -16.80 11.62
CA LEU A 587 6.50 -15.87 10.50
C LEU A 587 5.75 -14.57 10.79
N LYS A 588 4.58 -14.64 11.45
CA LYS A 588 3.87 -13.43 11.90
C LYS A 588 4.75 -12.63 12.86
N VAL A 589 5.42 -13.26 13.83
CA VAL A 589 6.33 -12.56 14.75
C VAL A 589 7.48 -11.90 13.98
N LEU A 590 8.18 -12.64 13.13
CA LEU A 590 9.31 -12.11 12.35
C LEU A 590 8.87 -10.95 11.45
N MET A 591 7.81 -11.14 10.67
CA MET A 591 7.46 -10.22 9.59
C MET A 591 6.64 -9.02 10.04
N ILE A 592 5.90 -9.15 11.14
CA ILE A 592 4.92 -8.15 11.59
C ILE A 592 5.31 -7.56 12.93
N TYR A 593 5.65 -8.37 13.94
CA TYR A 593 5.83 -7.87 15.32
C TYR A 593 7.27 -7.54 15.71
N ASN A 594 8.26 -8.07 15.00
CA ASN A 594 9.66 -7.83 15.31
C ASN A 594 10.21 -6.63 14.51
N ARG A 595 10.43 -5.50 15.20
CA ARG A 595 10.97 -4.26 14.63
C ARG A 595 12.48 -4.35 14.34
N ASP A 596 13.19 -5.28 14.96
CA ASP A 596 14.64 -5.41 14.84
C ASP A 596 15.08 -6.18 13.59
N ILE A 597 14.14 -6.76 12.82
CA ILE A 597 14.46 -7.47 11.57
C ILE A 597 14.55 -6.49 10.41
N GLU A 598 15.61 -6.62 9.63
CA GLU A 598 15.85 -5.83 8.43
C GLU A 598 15.34 -6.55 7.18
N MET A 599 15.56 -7.87 7.07
CA MET A 599 15.11 -8.69 5.94
C MET A 599 14.85 -10.13 6.35
N VAL A 600 13.84 -10.76 5.76
CA VAL A 600 13.61 -12.20 5.85
C VAL A 600 13.99 -12.88 4.53
N THR A 601 14.92 -13.83 4.59
CA THR A 601 15.32 -14.64 3.42
C THR A 601 14.70 -16.01 3.54
N PHE A 602 13.76 -16.33 2.66
CA PHE A 602 13.19 -17.66 2.53
C PHE A 602 14.10 -18.53 1.66
N LEU A 603 14.77 -19.48 2.29
CA LEU A 603 15.70 -20.42 1.66
C LEU A 603 14.96 -21.71 1.34
N THR A 604 14.74 -21.95 0.06
CA THR A 604 14.02 -23.13 -0.42
C THR A 604 14.96 -24.30 -0.66
N LEU A 605 14.54 -25.50 -0.23
CA LEU A 605 15.20 -26.76 -0.57
C LEU A 605 14.69 -27.29 -1.92
N THR A 606 15.40 -28.29 -2.47
CA THR A 606 15.12 -28.89 -3.78
C THR A 606 13.66 -29.32 -3.93
N GLY A 607 12.98 -28.82 -4.98
CA GLY A 607 11.61 -29.22 -5.34
C GLY A 607 10.51 -28.23 -4.95
N VAL A 608 10.81 -27.19 -4.15
CA VAL A 608 9.83 -26.15 -3.79
C VAL A 608 9.70 -25.13 -4.93
N LYS A 609 8.48 -24.95 -5.45
CA LYS A 609 8.20 -23.95 -6.51
C LYS A 609 8.13 -22.53 -5.91
N LYS A 610 9.06 -21.65 -6.29
CA LYS A 610 9.16 -20.26 -5.81
C LYS A 610 7.86 -19.45 -5.95
N ASP A 611 7.18 -19.53 -7.10
CA ASP A 611 5.94 -18.76 -7.33
C ASP A 611 4.80 -19.18 -6.37
N LYS A 612 4.71 -20.49 -6.09
CA LYS A 612 3.73 -21.01 -5.14
C LYS A 612 4.07 -20.57 -3.72
N LEU A 613 5.34 -20.55 -3.37
CA LEU A 613 5.82 -20.07 -2.07
C LEU A 613 5.53 -18.58 -1.89
N ALA A 614 5.87 -17.75 -2.89
CA ALA A 614 5.57 -16.32 -2.90
C ALA A 614 4.08 -16.06 -2.72
N THR A 615 3.22 -16.80 -3.44
CA THR A 615 1.77 -16.71 -3.31
C THR A 615 1.30 -17.10 -1.90
N ALA A 616 1.87 -18.16 -1.31
CA ALA A 616 1.51 -18.59 0.03
C ALA A 616 1.90 -17.56 1.10
N ILE A 617 3.11 -16.98 0.99
CA ILE A 617 3.58 -15.90 1.88
C ILE A 617 2.69 -14.66 1.72
N GLN A 618 2.40 -14.25 0.49
CA GLN A 618 1.60 -13.06 0.20
C GLN A 618 0.20 -13.15 0.81
N ARG A 619 -0.49 -14.29 0.69
CA ARG A 619 -1.80 -14.52 1.32
C ARG A 619 -1.75 -14.38 2.84
N LYS A 620 -0.66 -14.83 3.48
CA LYS A 620 -0.46 -14.67 4.92
C LYS A 620 -0.24 -13.20 5.28
N ILE A 621 0.59 -12.49 4.53
CA ILE A 621 0.85 -11.05 4.71
C ILE A 621 -0.44 -10.24 4.65
N GLU A 622 -1.28 -10.46 3.64
CA GLU A 622 -2.56 -9.76 3.49
C GLU A 622 -3.48 -9.97 4.70
N THR A 623 -3.53 -11.21 5.21
CA THR A 623 -4.31 -11.54 6.41
C THR A 623 -3.72 -10.89 7.67
N TRP A 624 -2.39 -10.89 7.81
CA TRP A 624 -1.72 -10.35 8.99
C TRP A 624 -1.72 -8.83 9.03
N ALA A 625 -1.57 -8.16 7.89
CA ALA A 625 -1.60 -6.71 7.79
C ALA A 625 -2.91 -6.11 8.32
N GLY A 626 -4.03 -6.81 8.11
CA GLY A 626 -5.34 -6.40 8.63
C GLY A 626 -5.67 -6.84 10.06
N SER A 627 -4.86 -7.72 10.66
CA SER A 627 -5.09 -8.33 11.98
C SER A 627 -3.97 -8.09 12.99
N ALA A 628 -3.14 -7.07 12.75
CA ALA A 628 -2.08 -6.63 13.66
C ALA A 628 -2.23 -5.15 13.99
N CYS A 629 -1.84 -4.77 15.21
CA CYS A 629 -1.91 -3.39 15.67
C CYS A 629 -0.56 -2.69 15.48
N PRO A 630 -0.49 -1.57 14.74
CA PRO A 630 0.74 -0.79 14.53
C PRO A 630 1.41 -0.28 15.80
N ILE A 631 0.68 -0.19 16.93
CA ILE A 631 1.25 0.20 18.23
C ILE A 631 2.26 -0.84 18.72
N TRP A 632 1.94 -2.12 18.54
CA TRP A 632 2.71 -3.27 19.04
C TRP A 632 3.53 -3.95 17.93
N SER A 633 3.19 -3.70 16.66
CA SER A 633 3.86 -4.24 15.49
C SER A 633 4.77 -3.21 14.81
N ARG A 634 5.39 -3.61 13.71
CA ARG A 634 5.93 -2.71 12.69
C ARG A 634 4.80 -1.91 12.06
N PHE A 635 5.15 -0.83 11.39
CA PHE A 635 4.22 -0.10 10.54
C PHE A 635 4.04 -0.77 9.16
N ALA A 636 5.10 -1.36 8.62
CA ALA A 636 5.06 -2.12 7.38
C ALA A 636 5.67 -3.50 7.58
N VAL A 637 5.19 -4.46 6.79
CA VAL A 637 5.71 -5.83 6.77
C VAL A 637 7.21 -5.78 6.47
N VAL A 638 8.02 -6.63 7.10
CA VAL A 638 9.45 -6.73 6.76
C VAL A 638 9.66 -7.07 5.27
N PRO A 639 10.67 -6.50 4.59
CA PRO A 639 10.98 -6.97 3.24
C PRO A 639 11.43 -8.43 3.27
N TYR A 640 11.15 -9.15 2.19
CA TYR A 640 11.57 -10.53 2.05
C TYR A 640 12.02 -10.86 0.63
N LYS A 641 12.83 -11.90 0.52
CA LYS A 641 13.26 -12.50 -0.74
C LYS A 641 13.22 -14.02 -0.66
N ILE A 642 13.17 -14.68 -1.81
CA ILE A 642 13.14 -16.14 -1.92
C ILE A 642 14.36 -16.59 -2.72
N GLU A 643 15.18 -17.47 -2.14
CA GLU A 643 16.41 -17.98 -2.73
C GLU A 643 16.45 -19.50 -2.67
N ASP A 644 17.18 -20.12 -3.61
CA ASP A 644 17.41 -21.58 -3.59
C ASP A 644 18.66 -21.88 -2.77
N VAL A 645 18.60 -22.91 -1.94
CA VAL A 645 19.81 -23.47 -1.35
C VAL A 645 20.52 -24.34 -2.38
N HIS A 646 21.82 -24.13 -2.53
CA HIS A 646 22.63 -24.93 -3.45
C HIS A 646 22.53 -26.44 -3.12
N PRO A 647 22.26 -27.33 -4.10
CA PRO A 647 21.99 -28.75 -3.83
C PRO A 647 23.07 -29.47 -3.00
N SER A 648 24.35 -29.18 -3.23
CA SER A 648 25.44 -29.77 -2.46
C SER A 648 25.38 -29.46 -0.95
N ARG A 649 24.87 -28.28 -0.58
CA ARG A 649 24.66 -27.92 0.83
C ARG A 649 23.50 -28.70 1.44
N VAL A 650 22.47 -28.98 0.65
CA VAL A 650 21.32 -29.80 1.07
C VAL A 650 21.77 -31.22 1.37
N THR A 651 22.56 -31.83 0.47
CA THR A 651 23.11 -33.18 0.68
C THR A 651 23.91 -33.28 1.98
N ARG A 652 24.85 -32.34 2.21
CA ARG A 652 25.64 -32.31 3.44
C ARG A 652 24.77 -32.17 4.70
N SER A 653 23.76 -31.30 4.64
CA SER A 653 22.83 -31.10 5.76
C SER A 653 22.03 -32.35 6.12
N ILE A 654 21.65 -33.15 5.12
CA ILE A 654 20.97 -34.43 5.34
C ILE A 654 21.90 -35.41 6.08
N GLU A 655 23.19 -35.41 5.74
CA GLU A 655 24.20 -36.22 6.42
C GLU A 655 24.39 -35.77 7.87
N ASP A 656 24.59 -34.46 8.09
CA ASP A 656 24.76 -33.85 9.42
C ASP A 656 23.51 -34.08 10.32
N GLY A 657 22.32 -34.01 9.73
CA GLY A 657 21.03 -34.19 10.41
C GLY A 657 20.65 -35.64 10.67
N ARG A 658 21.37 -36.63 10.13
CA ARG A 658 20.97 -38.05 10.14
C ARG A 658 20.72 -38.59 11.55
N HIS A 659 21.59 -38.25 12.50
CA HIS A 659 21.43 -38.71 13.89
C HIS A 659 20.17 -38.13 14.55
N ARG A 660 19.95 -36.83 14.40
CA ARG A 660 18.74 -36.14 14.91
C ARG A 660 17.47 -36.72 14.28
N ASN A 661 17.47 -36.94 12.96
CA ASN A 661 16.31 -37.48 12.25
C ASN A 661 15.97 -38.90 12.71
N LYS A 662 16.97 -39.78 12.89
CA LYS A 662 16.78 -41.11 13.49
C LYS A 662 16.22 -41.05 14.90
N MET A 663 16.67 -40.11 15.74
CA MET A 663 16.13 -39.96 17.10
C MET A 663 14.66 -39.51 17.08
N LYS A 664 14.29 -38.55 16.23
CA LYS A 664 12.88 -38.12 16.10
C LYS A 664 11.98 -39.21 15.54
N GLU A 665 12.48 -40.00 14.59
CA GLU A 665 11.76 -41.14 14.04
C GLU A 665 11.44 -42.19 15.10
N LYS A 666 12.44 -42.58 15.91
CA LYS A 666 12.24 -43.46 17.08
C LYS A 666 11.27 -42.87 18.09
N GLN A 667 11.36 -41.57 18.37
CA GLN A 667 10.45 -40.91 19.30
C GLN A 667 9.00 -40.93 18.83
N ARG A 668 8.74 -40.88 17.53
CA ARG A 668 7.37 -40.97 16.98
C ARG A 668 6.88 -42.41 16.85
N ASN A 669 7.75 -43.32 16.44
CA ASN A 669 7.40 -44.73 16.21
C ASN A 669 7.58 -45.61 17.46
N TRP A 670 7.65 -44.98 18.64
CA TRP A 670 7.90 -45.67 19.90
C TRP A 670 6.84 -46.75 20.23
N GLU A 671 5.60 -46.58 19.79
CA GLU A 671 4.54 -47.59 19.96
C GLU A 671 4.87 -48.86 19.18
N ILE A 672 5.44 -48.71 17.97
CA ILE A 672 5.90 -49.83 17.15
C ILE A 672 7.09 -50.50 17.81
N ASP A 673 8.08 -49.72 18.28
CA ASP A 673 9.23 -50.26 19.01
C ASP A 673 8.79 -51.02 20.27
N TRP A 674 7.77 -50.52 20.98
CA TRP A 674 7.21 -51.17 22.16
C TRP A 674 6.52 -52.50 21.81
N ILE A 675 5.66 -52.51 20.78
CA ILE A 675 4.99 -53.74 20.30
C ILE A 675 6.01 -54.80 19.88
N MET A 676 7.15 -54.38 19.31
CA MET A 676 8.21 -55.29 18.85
C MET A 676 9.14 -55.79 19.98
N MET A 677 9.09 -55.18 21.17
CA MET A 677 9.89 -55.57 22.35
C MET A 677 9.14 -56.47 23.35
N THR A 678 7.81 -56.50 23.27
CA THR A 678 6.93 -57.47 23.95
C THR A 678 6.75 -58.71 23.10
#